data_AF-A0A3B4CPR2-F1
#
_entry.id   AF-A0A3B4CPR2-F1
#
_cell.length_a   1.000
_cell.length_b   1.000
_cell.length_c   1.000
_cell.angle_alpha   90.00
_cell.angle_beta   90.00
_cell.angle_gamma   90.00
#
_symmetry.space_group_name_H-M   'P 1'
#
loop_
_entity.id
_entity.type
_entity.pdbx_description
1 polymer ?
#
loop_
_entity_poly.entity_id
_entity_poly.type
_entity_poly.pdbx_seq_one_letter_code
_entity_poly.pdbx_strand_id
1 'polypeptide(L)'
;MDFRGNLQRQIKPKTQTEEERKVNSPQQVDFRAVLGKKGTGTVKTGSFDKPEPSKNDPADFRSVLANKKKQGSLDNSVESPSPKSSKGKENDVNCVDGGMMEPKNAVGGKELVFTQKLSNMTVLDGERLHLQCQLSSESPTTITWTLDGKVIKPSKFIIITNEGGLCSLTIDKALPEDEGQYVCRAESLVGRAECSCMVLVDDPSASSSTPTDKKSKKPSTPTTESDGCARAYVCVSGVPPQILQFPDDMKILAGERVNLLCKFTGTPPINCTWLKFRKPIQEGKSDLTIESTDSSSQLTIESGQQEHCGCYTIEIRNNYGMRQAALNLTIVDKPDPPARIPAATDIRKSSLTLSWYGPTYDGGSAVQSYNLEIWNSVDKQWKELVSCNSTSYNVQNLLPDQQYKFRVRAVNIYGVGEPSAESVPVEVGLEEDENKEDEIEPSDDESEKVPEYRDVTIRADVKVKDLYDVEERLGSGKFGTVFKLIEKSTKKVWAGKFIKAYSAKEKENVRQEIGIMNDLHHPKLVQCVDAFEGKSDIVMVLEMISGGELFERIIDEDFELTEREVIKYMLQIVDGVSFIHKKGIVHLDLKPENIMCVNKTGSKIKLIDFGLARRLENAGSLKVLFGTPEFVAPEVINYEAISYPTDMWSIGVICYILVSGLSPFMGDNDNETLANVTSATWDFEDEAFDEISDEAKDFISNLLKKDKSARLTCEQCFQHPWLKQDTKNMEAKKLSKERMKKYILRRKWQKTGHAVRAIGRLSSMAMMAGVHAKKGSPTEGEYQFPEESEERSPMKPTFTSVIKDVEVVEGSAARFDCKIEGYPDPEVVWYKDDQPIKETRHFQIDYDEDGNCSLVISEVSGDDDAKYTCKAVNSLGEAICTAELIVEVMGGGQEEEEEEE
;
A
#
# COMPACT_ATOMS: atom_id res chain seq x y z
N MET A 1 -59.09 31.51 -1.16
CA MET A 1 -58.27 31.01 -0.05
C MET A 1 -56.84 31.38 -0.39
N ASP A 2 -56.40 32.64 -0.24
CA ASP A 2 -56.35 33.50 0.97
C ASP A 2 -55.36 32.93 2.00
N PHE A 3 -54.42 33.73 2.56
CA PHE A 3 -54.54 35.15 2.93
C PHE A 3 -53.40 36.07 2.45
N ARG A 4 -53.65 37.39 2.47
CA ARG A 4 -52.65 38.48 2.37
C ARG A 4 -52.38 39.10 3.75
N GLY A 5 -51.17 39.62 3.98
CA GLY A 5 -50.83 40.45 5.15
C GLY A 5 -49.43 41.08 5.06
N ASN A 6 -49.22 42.13 4.27
CA ASN A 6 -49.23 43.54 4.71
C ASN A 6 -48.43 43.85 5.99
N LEU A 7 -47.32 44.59 5.84
CA LEU A 7 -47.22 45.91 6.46
C LEU A 7 -46.28 46.85 5.68
N GLN A 8 -46.62 48.14 5.62
CA GLN A 8 -45.80 49.22 5.07
C GLN A 8 -45.45 50.22 6.20
N ARG A 9 -44.26 50.83 6.14
CA ARG A 9 -43.97 52.29 6.26
C ARG A 9 -42.46 52.50 6.47
N GLN A 10 -41.77 53.22 5.57
CA GLN A 10 -41.57 54.69 5.55
C GLN A 10 -40.79 55.24 6.75
N ILE A 11 -39.61 55.86 6.51
CA ILE A 11 -39.37 57.32 6.59
C ILE A 11 -37.90 57.66 6.20
N LYS A 12 -37.69 58.86 5.64
CA LYS A 12 -36.41 59.54 5.30
C LYS A 12 -36.46 60.96 5.93
N PRO A 13 -35.42 61.81 5.86
CA PRO A 13 -33.98 61.67 6.17
C PRO A 13 -33.48 62.89 7.03
N LYS A 14 -32.15 63.19 7.03
CA LYS A 14 -31.49 64.43 7.57
C LYS A 14 -31.47 64.53 9.12
N THR A 15 -30.53 65.20 9.82
CA THR A 15 -29.24 65.91 9.52
C THR A 15 -28.33 65.81 10.80
N GLN A 16 -27.15 66.42 11.03
CA GLN A 16 -26.42 67.55 10.42
C GLN A 16 -24.86 67.49 10.61
N THR A 17 -24.25 68.67 10.73
CA THR A 17 -22.88 69.14 11.00
C THR A 17 -22.42 69.02 12.48
N GLU A 18 -21.21 69.37 12.98
CA GLU A 18 -19.89 69.93 12.54
C GLU A 18 -18.84 69.48 13.64
N GLU A 19 -17.53 69.79 13.72
CA GLU A 19 -16.53 70.68 13.06
C GLU A 19 -15.53 69.82 12.19
N GLU A 20 -14.36 70.19 11.62
CA GLU A 20 -13.28 71.20 11.81
C GLU A 20 -12.31 70.92 13.00
N ARG A 21 -10.96 70.97 12.92
CA ARG A 21 -9.88 71.43 11.97
C ARG A 21 -8.61 70.58 12.28
N LYS A 22 -7.35 70.66 11.76
CA LYS A 22 -6.47 71.44 10.84
C LYS A 22 -5.18 70.54 10.66
N VAL A 23 -4.25 70.60 9.68
CA VAL A 23 -4.12 71.20 8.33
C VAL A 23 -2.81 70.69 7.62
N ASN A 24 -2.72 70.88 6.30
CA ASN A 24 -1.60 70.91 5.30
C ASN A 24 -0.12 70.60 5.72
N SER A 25 0.75 69.90 4.96
CA SER A 25 1.04 69.79 3.49
C SER A 25 1.78 71.00 2.84
N PRO A 26 2.48 70.92 1.67
CA PRO A 26 2.55 69.84 0.65
C PRO A 26 3.96 69.55 0.00
N GLN A 27 3.92 68.82 -1.13
CA GLN A 27 4.83 68.56 -2.30
C GLN A 27 5.95 69.61 -2.62
N GLN A 28 6.97 69.41 -3.50
CA GLN A 28 7.20 68.62 -4.76
C GLN A 28 8.75 68.40 -4.94
N VAL A 29 9.49 68.01 -6.01
CA VAL A 29 9.38 67.79 -7.49
C VAL A 29 10.37 66.66 -7.96
N ASP A 30 10.60 66.47 -9.28
CA ASP A 30 11.57 65.54 -9.95
C ASP A 30 12.43 66.30 -11.02
N PHE A 31 13.66 65.83 -11.36
CA PHE A 31 14.46 66.27 -12.53
C PHE A 31 15.64 65.30 -12.90
N ARG A 32 16.30 65.52 -14.06
CA ARG A 32 16.72 64.43 -14.98
C ARG A 32 18.17 64.47 -15.54
N ALA A 33 18.86 63.31 -15.49
CA ALA A 33 19.95 62.80 -16.37
C ALA A 33 21.34 63.48 -16.52
N VAL A 34 22.39 62.68 -16.83
CA VAL A 34 23.35 62.79 -17.98
C VAL A 34 24.62 61.90 -17.83
N LEU A 35 24.91 61.02 -18.84
CA LEU A 35 26.19 60.38 -19.32
C LEU A 35 27.26 59.83 -18.32
N GLY A 36 28.10 58.81 -18.62
CA GLY A 36 28.23 57.89 -19.77
C GLY A 36 29.66 57.30 -19.96
N LYS A 37 29.81 56.19 -20.73
CA LYS A 37 31.07 55.45 -21.13
C LYS A 37 31.75 54.59 -20.04
N LYS A 38 32.73 53.70 -20.31
CA LYS A 38 32.94 52.58 -21.29
C LYS A 38 34.39 52.03 -21.12
N GLY A 39 34.59 50.70 -21.17
CA GLY A 39 35.92 50.04 -21.24
C GLY A 39 36.20 49.09 -20.05
N THR A 40 36.48 47.78 -20.17
CA THR A 40 37.49 46.98 -20.94
C THR A 40 38.91 47.00 -20.34
N GLY A 41 39.36 45.86 -19.79
CA GLY A 41 40.74 45.62 -19.36
C GLY A 41 40.93 44.21 -18.78
N THR A 42 41.97 43.48 -19.20
CA THR A 42 42.14 42.04 -18.95
C THR A 42 43.51 41.69 -18.33
N VAL A 43 43.51 40.74 -17.37
CA VAL A 43 44.52 39.66 -17.18
C VAL A 43 45.99 40.06 -16.90
N LYS A 44 46.54 39.70 -15.71
CA LYS A 44 47.56 38.61 -15.53
C LYS A 44 48.09 38.41 -14.09
N THR A 45 48.22 37.12 -13.71
CA THR A 45 49.25 36.43 -12.87
C THR A 45 50.14 37.17 -11.85
N GLY A 46 50.34 36.54 -10.68
CA GLY A 46 51.53 36.74 -9.82
C GLY A 46 51.52 35.89 -8.53
N SER A 47 52.50 35.00 -8.37
CA SER A 47 52.72 34.14 -7.18
C SER A 47 53.89 34.62 -6.33
N PHE A 48 53.94 34.31 -5.03
CA PHE A 48 55.20 34.08 -4.27
C PHE A 48 54.97 33.33 -2.95
N ASP A 49 56.06 32.90 -2.31
CA ASP A 49 56.15 31.75 -1.39
C ASP A 49 56.34 32.08 0.12
N LYS A 50 56.40 31.03 0.95
CA LYS A 50 56.60 31.04 2.43
C LYS A 50 57.83 31.84 2.93
N PRO A 51 57.89 32.17 4.25
CA PRO A 51 58.75 31.35 5.13
C PRO A 51 58.23 31.08 6.57
N GLU A 52 58.82 30.06 7.22
CA GLU A 52 58.82 29.74 8.68
C GLU A 52 60.12 30.33 9.34
N PRO A 53 60.57 30.08 10.62
CA PRO A 53 60.13 29.09 11.65
C PRO A 53 60.26 29.47 13.16
N SER A 54 59.88 28.50 14.04
CA SER A 54 60.44 28.23 15.40
C SER A 54 59.96 29.11 16.60
N LYS A 55 60.05 28.74 17.90
CA LYS A 55 60.68 27.58 18.62
C LYS A 55 60.20 27.41 20.10
N ASN A 56 60.64 26.31 20.76
CA ASN A 56 60.76 26.05 22.24
C ASN A 56 59.60 25.38 23.05
N ASP A 57 59.66 24.04 23.25
CA ASP A 57 60.14 23.31 24.46
C ASP A 57 59.87 23.81 25.92
N PRO A 58 59.90 22.92 26.96
CA PRO A 58 59.71 21.44 26.97
C PRO A 58 59.02 20.82 28.24
N ALA A 59 58.92 19.47 28.22
CA ALA A 59 58.95 18.50 29.35
C ALA A 59 57.68 18.24 30.21
N ASP A 60 57.50 17.07 30.86
CA ASP A 60 57.64 15.62 30.52
C ASP A 60 57.47 14.82 31.83
N PHE A 61 56.65 13.77 31.84
CA PHE A 61 56.88 12.60 32.70
C PHE A 61 56.23 11.30 32.16
N ARG A 62 56.98 10.57 31.33
CA ARG A 62 57.15 9.08 31.28
C ARG A 62 55.99 8.19 31.80
N SER A 63 55.63 7.08 31.13
CA SER A 63 56.57 5.96 30.88
C SER A 63 56.09 4.91 29.85
N VAL A 64 57.02 4.48 28.96
CA VAL A 64 57.33 3.07 28.58
C VAL A 64 56.18 2.22 27.93
N LEU A 65 56.13 2.03 26.60
CA LEU A 65 56.90 1.09 25.71
C LEU A 65 56.39 -0.38 25.76
N ALA A 66 56.42 -1.20 24.70
CA ALA A 66 57.08 -1.17 23.36
C ALA A 66 56.11 -1.74 22.27
N ASN A 67 56.09 -1.32 20.99
CA ASN A 67 57.08 -1.51 19.90
C ASN A 67 57.39 -3.01 19.59
N LYS A 68 57.43 -3.51 18.33
CA LYS A 68 57.35 -2.84 17.00
C LYS A 68 56.99 -3.82 15.84
N LYS A 69 56.53 -3.28 14.69
CA LYS A 69 56.35 -3.99 13.39
C LYS A 69 57.69 -4.36 12.71
N LYS A 70 57.66 -5.34 11.78
CA LYS A 70 58.44 -5.56 10.52
C LYS A 70 58.87 -7.04 10.37
N GLN A 71 59.05 -7.64 9.18
CA GLN A 71 58.76 -7.29 7.77
C GLN A 71 58.84 -8.59 6.93
N GLY A 72 58.32 -8.60 5.68
CA GLY A 72 58.76 -9.54 4.65
C GLY A 72 57.64 -10.30 3.93
N SER A 73 57.79 -10.42 2.60
CA SER A 73 56.95 -11.17 1.68
C SER A 73 57.85 -12.04 0.80
N LEU A 74 57.39 -13.22 0.39
CA LEU A 74 57.47 -13.76 -0.98
C LEU A 74 56.90 -15.20 -1.04
N ASP A 75 56.56 -15.60 -2.27
CA ASP A 75 55.87 -16.81 -2.72
C ASP A 75 56.45 -18.14 -2.17
N ASN A 76 55.71 -19.25 -2.05
CA ASN A 76 55.13 -19.93 -3.22
C ASN A 76 53.98 -20.94 -2.96
N SER A 77 53.43 -21.40 -4.08
CA SER A 77 52.31 -22.34 -4.30
C SER A 77 52.49 -23.79 -3.76
N VAL A 78 51.37 -24.53 -3.60
CA VAL A 78 51.05 -25.81 -4.31
C VAL A 78 49.84 -26.55 -3.69
N GLU A 79 48.86 -26.87 -4.55
CA GLU A 79 47.87 -27.97 -4.62
C GLU A 79 47.15 -28.59 -3.39
N SER A 80 45.84 -28.79 -3.58
CA SER A 80 44.96 -29.76 -2.89
C SER A 80 45.13 -31.20 -3.42
N PRO A 81 44.73 -32.26 -2.67
CA PRO A 81 43.46 -32.92 -3.07
C PRO A 81 42.62 -33.58 -1.95
N SER A 82 41.41 -33.98 -2.34
CA SER A 82 40.40 -34.82 -1.65
C SER A 82 40.77 -36.34 -1.70
N PRO A 83 39.88 -37.37 -1.50
CA PRO A 83 38.48 -37.44 -0.98
C PRO A 83 38.12 -38.72 -0.12
N LYS A 84 36.80 -39.00 0.05
CA LYS A 84 36.10 -40.33 0.01
C LYS A 84 35.97 -41.28 1.24
N SER A 85 34.76 -41.27 1.83
CA SER A 85 33.77 -42.39 1.95
C SER A 85 34.07 -43.77 2.61
N SER A 86 33.26 -44.13 3.62
CA SER A 86 32.59 -45.46 3.81
C SER A 86 31.56 -45.36 4.96
N LYS A 87 30.26 -45.66 4.76
CA LYS A 87 29.56 -46.97 4.88
C LYS A 87 29.81 -47.72 6.19
N GLY A 88 28.81 -47.71 7.09
CA GLY A 88 28.85 -48.30 8.45
C GLY A 88 28.24 -49.70 8.58
N LYS A 89 27.86 -50.09 9.81
CA LYS A 89 26.99 -51.25 10.16
C LYS A 89 26.53 -51.20 11.63
N GLU A 90 25.51 -52.00 11.95
CA GLU A 90 24.84 -52.12 13.26
C GLU A 90 25.42 -53.26 14.13
N ASN A 91 24.77 -53.53 15.29
CA ASN A 91 24.78 -54.77 16.10
C ASN A 91 25.99 -55.04 17.04
N ASP A 92 25.85 -55.55 18.28
CA ASP A 92 24.67 -55.73 19.17
C ASP A 92 25.05 -56.08 20.65
N VAL A 93 24.09 -55.98 21.58
CA VAL A 93 23.92 -56.57 22.96
C VAL A 93 25.04 -56.69 24.04
N ASN A 94 24.67 -56.18 25.23
CA ASN A 94 24.76 -56.73 26.61
C ASN A 94 26.03 -56.69 27.53
N CYS A 95 25.76 -56.19 28.76
CA CYS A 95 26.21 -56.50 30.15
C CYS A 95 27.48 -57.36 30.44
N VAL A 96 28.18 -57.24 31.59
CA VAL A 96 27.68 -57.04 32.99
C VAL A 96 28.69 -56.31 33.92
N ASP A 97 28.15 -55.67 34.97
CA ASP A 97 28.70 -55.28 36.30
C ASP A 97 30.21 -54.96 36.57
N GLY A 98 30.41 -53.84 37.30
CA GLY A 98 31.28 -53.86 38.50
C GLY A 98 32.37 -52.80 38.64
N GLY A 99 32.15 -51.76 39.47
CA GLY A 99 33.23 -50.95 40.09
C GLY A 99 33.05 -49.43 40.05
N MET A 100 33.13 -48.77 41.21
CA MET A 100 33.04 -47.31 41.35
C MET A 100 34.35 -46.58 40.99
N MET A 101 34.24 -45.45 40.25
CA MET A 101 34.98 -44.21 40.53
C MET A 101 34.31 -43.02 39.82
N GLU A 102 34.07 -41.91 40.52
CA GLU A 102 33.61 -40.65 39.91
C GLU A 102 34.77 -39.85 39.29
N PRO A 103 34.61 -39.35 38.06
CA PRO A 103 35.20 -38.10 37.62
C PRO A 103 34.11 -37.01 37.55
N LYS A 104 34.22 -35.96 38.37
CA LYS A 104 33.25 -34.85 38.39
C LYS A 104 33.39 -33.95 37.17
N ASN A 105 32.37 -33.96 36.30
CA ASN A 105 31.88 -32.79 35.56
C ASN A 105 30.56 -33.12 34.84
N ALA A 106 29.47 -33.24 35.61
CA ALA A 106 28.12 -33.36 35.06
C ALA A 106 27.47 -31.98 34.98
N VAL A 107 27.05 -31.56 33.78
CA VAL A 107 26.20 -30.36 33.60
C VAL A 107 24.77 -30.76 33.96
N GLY A 108 24.28 -30.28 35.09
CA GLY A 108 22.98 -30.68 35.65
C GLY A 108 21.79 -30.12 34.86
N GLY A 109 21.28 -30.90 33.90
CA GLY A 109 19.96 -30.67 33.32
C GLY A 109 18.87 -30.86 34.39
N LYS A 110 17.97 -29.88 34.52
CA LYS A 110 16.87 -29.91 35.48
C LYS A 110 15.61 -30.46 34.80
N GLU A 111 14.91 -31.38 35.46
CA GLU A 111 13.72 -32.02 34.90
C GLU A 111 12.61 -30.99 34.57
N LEU A 112 11.97 -31.19 33.42
CA LEU A 112 10.91 -30.31 32.92
C LEU A 112 9.62 -30.63 33.69
N VAL A 113 9.10 -29.66 34.43
CA VAL A 113 7.93 -29.84 35.32
C VAL A 113 7.05 -28.61 35.28
N PHE A 114 5.74 -28.79 35.17
CA PHE A 114 4.77 -27.71 35.37
C PHE A 114 4.69 -27.34 36.86
N THR A 115 5.21 -26.17 37.21
CA THR A 115 5.19 -25.59 38.57
C THR A 115 3.81 -25.00 38.91
N GLN A 116 3.10 -24.50 37.90
CA GLN A 116 1.66 -24.22 37.96
C GLN A 116 0.98 -25.07 36.88
N LYS A 117 0.06 -25.95 37.29
CA LYS A 117 -0.72 -26.79 36.40
C LYS A 117 -2.07 -26.16 36.07
N LEU A 118 -2.65 -26.57 34.95
CA LEU A 118 -4.03 -26.25 34.60
C LEU A 118 -5.01 -26.74 35.69
N SER A 119 -6.17 -26.08 35.77
CA SER A 119 -7.25 -26.38 36.71
C SER A 119 -8.57 -26.43 35.94
N ASN A 120 -9.48 -27.32 36.36
CA ASN A 120 -10.81 -27.43 35.74
C ASN A 120 -11.61 -26.14 35.93
N MET A 121 -12.42 -25.78 34.94
CA MET A 121 -13.25 -24.58 34.97
C MET A 121 -14.53 -24.73 34.16
N THR A 122 -15.50 -23.87 34.46
CA THR A 122 -16.71 -23.69 33.66
C THR A 122 -16.69 -22.26 33.12
N VAL A 123 -16.96 -22.10 31.84
CA VAL A 123 -17.15 -20.81 31.15
C VAL A 123 -18.59 -20.77 30.63
N LEU A 124 -19.16 -19.57 30.44
CA LEU A 124 -20.48 -19.42 29.83
C LEU A 124 -20.33 -19.39 28.29
N ASP A 125 -21.36 -19.83 27.57
CA ASP A 125 -21.40 -19.66 26.11
C ASP A 125 -21.21 -18.17 25.72
N GLY A 126 -20.26 -17.92 24.81
CA GLY A 126 -19.86 -16.59 24.35
C GLY A 126 -18.84 -15.85 25.21
N GLU A 127 -18.48 -16.34 26.40
CA GLU A 127 -17.48 -15.71 27.30
C GLU A 127 -16.04 -16.15 26.99
N ARG A 128 -15.06 -15.34 27.42
CA ARG A 128 -13.63 -15.54 27.08
C ARG A 128 -12.96 -16.62 27.95
N LEU A 129 -12.70 -17.80 27.37
CA LEU A 129 -11.93 -18.88 28.00
C LEU A 129 -10.43 -18.53 28.03
N HIS A 130 -9.79 -18.67 29.20
CA HIS A 130 -8.34 -18.48 29.35
C HIS A 130 -7.71 -19.58 30.22
N LEU A 131 -6.76 -20.31 29.64
CA LEU A 131 -6.01 -21.39 30.26
C LEU A 131 -4.54 -20.99 30.42
N GLN A 132 -3.95 -21.23 31.59
CA GLN A 132 -2.60 -20.75 31.92
C GLN A 132 -1.85 -21.75 32.82
N CYS A 133 -0.61 -22.06 32.47
CA CYS A 133 0.29 -22.94 33.23
C CYS A 133 1.75 -22.46 33.11
N GLN A 134 2.59 -22.79 34.11
CA GLN A 134 3.98 -22.34 34.21
C GLN A 134 4.94 -23.54 34.26
N LEU A 135 6.04 -23.47 33.53
CA LEU A 135 7.13 -24.45 33.51
C LEU A 135 8.28 -24.09 34.48
N SER A 136 9.03 -25.12 34.87
CA SER A 136 10.22 -25.06 35.74
C SER A 136 11.49 -24.48 35.08
N SER A 137 11.44 -24.20 33.77
CA SER A 137 12.56 -23.79 32.94
C SER A 137 12.08 -22.94 31.75
N GLU A 138 12.89 -21.96 31.35
CA GLU A 138 12.67 -21.10 30.18
C GLU A 138 13.03 -21.78 28.85
N SER A 139 13.40 -23.07 28.85
CA SER A 139 13.90 -23.79 27.66
C SER A 139 13.08 -25.01 27.19
N PRO A 140 11.73 -24.95 27.08
CA PRO A 140 11.02 -25.88 26.22
C PRO A 140 11.35 -25.57 24.75
N THR A 141 11.64 -26.59 23.96
CA THR A 141 11.88 -26.46 22.51
C THR A 141 10.58 -26.45 21.72
N THR A 142 9.50 -27.01 22.27
CA THR A 142 8.15 -26.97 21.67
C THR A 142 7.08 -27.02 22.76
N ILE A 143 5.99 -26.25 22.58
CA ILE A 143 4.74 -26.34 23.35
C ILE A 143 3.64 -26.76 22.38
N THR A 144 2.76 -27.66 22.82
CA THR A 144 1.60 -28.12 22.03
C THR A 144 0.38 -28.18 22.93
N TRP A 145 -0.72 -27.56 22.49
CA TRP A 145 -2.02 -27.66 23.14
C TRP A 145 -2.91 -28.64 22.36
N THR A 146 -3.73 -29.41 23.08
CA THR A 146 -4.76 -30.26 22.45
C THR A 146 -6.10 -30.14 23.17
N LEU A 147 -7.20 -30.20 22.42
CA LEU A 147 -8.56 -30.44 22.91
C LEU A 147 -8.96 -31.86 22.50
N ASP A 148 -9.27 -32.73 23.46
CA ASP A 148 -9.62 -34.15 23.24
C ASP A 148 -8.64 -34.90 22.32
N GLY A 149 -7.35 -34.57 22.45
CA GLY A 149 -6.25 -35.13 21.66
C GLY A 149 -6.03 -34.52 20.27
N LYS A 150 -6.95 -33.66 19.77
CA LYS A 150 -6.73 -32.87 18.54
C LYS A 150 -5.84 -31.67 18.84
N VAL A 151 -4.81 -31.43 18.02
CA VAL A 151 -3.90 -30.28 18.20
C VAL A 151 -4.63 -28.96 17.92
N ILE A 152 -4.58 -28.04 18.88
CA ILE A 152 -5.10 -26.68 18.75
C ILE A 152 -4.01 -25.81 18.13
N LYS A 153 -4.35 -25.07 17.08
CA LYS A 153 -3.48 -24.07 16.44
C LYS A 153 -3.88 -22.65 16.89
N PRO A 154 -2.96 -21.67 16.85
CA PRO A 154 -3.32 -20.26 16.94
C PRO A 154 -4.29 -19.86 15.82
N SER A 155 -5.09 -18.83 16.05
CA SER A 155 -5.95 -18.18 15.03
C SER A 155 -6.38 -16.79 15.51
N LYS A 156 -7.11 -16.03 14.67
CA LYS A 156 -7.74 -14.75 15.06
C LYS A 156 -8.67 -14.82 16.27
N PHE A 157 -9.11 -16.02 16.67
CA PHE A 157 -9.93 -16.24 17.88
C PHE A 157 -9.20 -17.02 18.98
N ILE A 158 -8.11 -17.73 18.65
CA ILE A 158 -7.36 -18.59 19.58
C ILE A 158 -5.92 -18.07 19.72
N ILE A 159 -5.63 -17.40 20.83
CA ILE A 159 -4.29 -16.85 21.12
C ILE A 159 -3.54 -17.84 22.01
N ILE A 160 -2.42 -18.37 21.51
CA ILE A 160 -1.48 -19.21 22.27
C ILE A 160 -0.19 -18.42 22.50
N THR A 161 0.31 -18.37 23.74
CA THR A 161 1.59 -17.72 24.09
C THR A 161 2.50 -18.65 24.89
N ASN A 162 3.80 -18.41 24.79
CA ASN A 162 4.84 -19.08 25.59
C ASN A 162 6.02 -18.12 25.84
N GLU A 163 5.96 -17.34 26.92
CA GLU A 163 7.00 -16.37 27.29
C GLU A 163 7.53 -16.67 28.70
N GLY A 164 8.85 -16.74 28.89
CA GLY A 164 9.44 -17.04 30.21
C GLY A 164 9.01 -18.39 30.82
N GLY A 165 8.64 -19.36 29.98
CA GLY A 165 8.05 -20.64 30.41
C GLY A 165 6.60 -20.55 30.90
N LEU A 166 5.95 -19.38 30.78
CA LEU A 166 4.52 -19.22 31.00
C LEU A 166 3.77 -19.55 29.70
N CYS A 167 3.10 -20.70 29.68
CA CYS A 167 2.30 -21.14 28.54
C CYS A 167 0.83 -20.75 28.78
N SER A 168 0.21 -20.05 27.83
CA SER A 168 -1.23 -19.76 27.90
C SER A 168 -1.95 -20.05 26.58
N LEU A 169 -3.24 -20.33 26.68
CA LEU A 169 -4.18 -20.47 25.57
C LEU A 169 -5.42 -19.64 25.91
N THR A 170 -5.93 -18.88 24.94
CA THR A 170 -7.11 -18.04 25.13
C THR A 170 -8.03 -18.16 23.93
N ILE A 171 -9.31 -18.43 24.16
CA ILE A 171 -10.36 -18.39 23.13
C ILE A 171 -11.23 -17.18 23.44
N ASP A 172 -11.36 -16.26 22.47
CA ASP A 172 -11.99 -14.95 22.73
C ASP A 172 -13.48 -15.05 23.04
N LYS A 173 -14.14 -16.09 22.53
CA LYS A 173 -15.50 -16.53 22.87
C LYS A 173 -15.53 -18.06 22.86
N ALA A 174 -15.80 -18.68 24.00
CA ALA A 174 -15.99 -20.12 24.09
C ALA A 174 -17.39 -20.49 23.58
N LEU A 175 -17.45 -21.52 22.73
CA LEU A 175 -18.69 -22.10 22.22
C LEU A 175 -18.89 -23.51 22.81
N PRO A 176 -20.08 -24.14 22.73
CA PRO A 176 -20.28 -25.52 23.20
C PRO A 176 -19.37 -26.58 22.56
N GLU A 177 -18.69 -26.26 21.45
CA GLU A 177 -17.67 -27.09 20.79
C GLU A 177 -16.24 -26.92 21.38
N ASP A 178 -16.04 -25.95 22.29
CA ASP A 178 -14.84 -25.79 23.12
C ASP A 178 -14.94 -26.56 24.47
N GLU A 179 -16.03 -27.30 24.72
CA GLU A 179 -16.11 -28.21 25.87
C GLU A 179 -15.20 -29.44 25.65
N GLY A 180 -14.44 -29.83 26.69
CA GLY A 180 -13.64 -31.06 26.67
C GLY A 180 -12.39 -31.03 27.54
N GLN A 181 -11.47 -31.96 27.29
CA GLN A 181 -10.19 -32.06 27.97
C GLN A 181 -9.09 -31.32 27.21
N TYR A 182 -8.64 -30.20 27.79
CA TYR A 182 -7.46 -29.48 27.33
C TYR A 182 -6.20 -30.08 27.94
N VAL A 183 -5.16 -30.27 27.11
CA VAL A 183 -3.83 -30.71 27.53
C VAL A 183 -2.78 -29.74 27.01
N CYS A 184 -1.91 -29.24 27.88
CA CYS A 184 -0.69 -28.53 27.51
C CYS A 184 0.51 -29.47 27.67
N ARG A 185 1.20 -29.76 26.57
CA ARG A 185 2.38 -30.62 26.47
C ARG A 185 3.60 -29.78 26.13
N ALA A 186 4.70 -30.00 26.84
CA ALA A 186 5.96 -29.29 26.66
C ALA A 186 7.10 -30.29 26.45
N GLU A 187 7.95 -30.03 25.46
CA GLU A 187 9.07 -30.92 25.10
C GLU A 187 10.38 -30.14 24.95
N SER A 188 11.48 -30.74 25.38
CA SER A 188 12.85 -30.24 25.19
C SER A 188 13.80 -31.40 24.89
N LEU A 189 15.05 -31.07 24.53
CA LEU A 189 16.14 -32.02 24.32
C LEU A 189 16.46 -32.93 25.54
N VAL A 190 15.85 -32.67 26.70
CA VAL A 190 16.12 -33.36 27.97
C VAL A 190 14.89 -34.06 28.56
N GLY A 191 13.68 -33.84 28.01
CA GLY A 191 12.47 -34.51 28.48
C GLY A 191 11.14 -33.90 28.01
N ARG A 192 10.04 -34.54 28.40
CA ARG A 192 8.65 -34.13 28.14
C ARG A 192 7.90 -33.92 29.46
N ALA A 193 7.04 -32.91 29.51
CA ALA A 193 6.09 -32.67 30.58
C ALA A 193 4.68 -32.46 30.01
N GLU A 194 3.65 -32.74 30.79
CA GLU A 194 2.27 -32.40 30.46
C GLU A 194 1.42 -32.05 31.68
N CYS A 195 0.40 -31.23 31.47
CA CYS A 195 -0.69 -31.03 32.41
C CYS A 195 -2.01 -30.80 31.65
N SER A 196 -3.13 -31.07 32.29
CA SER A 196 -4.46 -31.02 31.66
C SER A 196 -5.52 -30.49 32.61
N CYS A 197 -6.62 -30.02 32.03
CA CYS A 197 -7.85 -29.68 32.73
C CYS A 197 -9.07 -30.09 31.90
N MET A 198 -10.23 -30.10 32.56
CA MET A 198 -11.54 -30.18 31.92
C MET A 198 -12.17 -28.79 31.89
N VAL A 199 -12.60 -28.36 30.71
CA VAL A 199 -13.41 -27.16 30.51
C VAL A 199 -14.83 -27.61 30.22
N LEU A 200 -15.81 -26.96 30.85
CA LEU A 200 -17.23 -27.11 30.54
C LEU A 200 -17.79 -25.77 30.05
N VAL A 201 -18.74 -25.80 29.11
CA VAL A 201 -19.37 -24.60 28.54
C VAL A 201 -20.86 -24.60 28.86
N ASP A 202 -21.25 -23.74 29.79
CA ASP A 202 -22.61 -23.67 30.35
C ASP A 202 -23.48 -22.68 29.57
N ASP A 203 -24.56 -23.17 28.96
CA ASP A 203 -25.55 -22.36 28.23
C ASP A 203 -26.71 -21.95 29.19
N PRO A 204 -26.78 -20.68 29.62
CA PRO A 204 -27.87 -20.23 30.48
C PRO A 204 -29.24 -20.23 29.80
N SER A 205 -29.31 -20.28 28.45
CA SER A 205 -30.55 -20.20 27.67
C SER A 205 -31.30 -21.54 27.57
N ALA A 206 -30.60 -22.68 27.65
CA ALA A 206 -31.20 -24.03 27.63
C ALA A 206 -32.15 -24.34 28.82
N SER A 207 -32.12 -23.53 29.88
CA SER A 207 -32.80 -23.81 31.16
C SER A 207 -34.33 -23.53 31.19
N SER A 208 -35.03 -23.69 30.06
CA SER A 208 -36.47 -23.36 29.92
C SER A 208 -37.41 -24.55 29.70
N SER A 209 -37.21 -25.68 30.40
CA SER A 209 -38.19 -26.78 30.45
C SER A 209 -38.62 -27.13 31.88
N THR A 210 -39.93 -27.34 32.09
CA THR A 210 -40.54 -27.54 33.42
C THR A 210 -40.72 -29.03 33.77
N PRO A 211 -40.28 -29.49 34.95
CA PRO A 211 -40.67 -30.79 35.50
C PRO A 211 -41.71 -30.63 36.62
N THR A 212 -42.92 -31.14 36.41
CA THR A 212 -43.95 -31.18 37.47
C THR A 212 -43.78 -32.37 38.42
N ASP A 213 -43.48 -32.08 39.68
CA ASP A 213 -44.06 -32.70 40.89
C ASP A 213 -44.19 -34.25 40.96
N LYS A 214 -43.32 -34.90 41.76
CA LYS A 214 -43.74 -35.74 42.92
C LYS A 214 -42.64 -36.35 43.80
N LYS A 215 -42.87 -36.21 45.12
CA LYS A 215 -42.63 -37.19 46.21
C LYS A 215 -41.21 -37.72 46.53
N SER A 216 -40.52 -36.96 47.38
CA SER A 216 -40.12 -37.36 48.76
C SER A 216 -39.75 -38.83 49.08
N LYS A 217 -38.51 -39.05 49.57
CA LYS A 217 -38.18 -40.03 50.64
C LYS A 217 -36.87 -39.65 51.36
N LYS A 218 -36.84 -39.77 52.70
CA LYS A 218 -35.61 -39.74 53.53
C LYS A 218 -35.06 -41.18 53.70
N PRO A 219 -33.75 -41.35 53.92
CA PRO A 219 -33.18 -41.49 55.27
C PRO A 219 -32.10 -40.42 55.54
N SER A 220 -31.80 -39.90 56.74
CA SER A 220 -31.81 -40.38 58.15
C SER A 220 -30.56 -41.14 58.62
N THR A 221 -29.54 -40.37 59.06
CA THR A 221 -28.53 -40.67 60.12
C THR A 221 -27.64 -41.91 60.02
N PRO A 222 -26.36 -41.77 60.42
CA PRO A 222 -25.98 -42.34 61.72
C PRO A 222 -25.38 -41.30 62.70
N THR A 223 -25.16 -41.73 63.95
CA THR A 223 -24.60 -40.95 65.06
C THR A 223 -23.33 -41.61 65.62
N THR A 224 -22.50 -40.81 66.32
CA THR A 224 -21.42 -41.24 67.26
C THR A 224 -20.23 -42.01 66.63
N GLU A 225 -18.99 -41.96 67.15
CA GLU A 225 -18.50 -41.50 68.45
C GLU A 225 -17.03 -40.99 68.45
N SER A 226 -16.67 -40.17 69.47
CA SER A 226 -15.35 -39.96 70.11
C SER A 226 -14.03 -39.63 69.36
N ASP A 227 -13.34 -38.61 69.91
CA ASP A 227 -11.89 -38.41 70.10
C ASP A 227 -10.96 -37.88 68.98
N GLY A 228 -10.05 -36.96 69.36
CA GLY A 228 -8.96 -36.44 68.50
C GLY A 228 -8.61 -34.94 68.65
N CYS A 229 -8.21 -34.48 69.83
CA CYS A 229 -7.91 -33.06 70.12
C CYS A 229 -6.84 -32.40 69.20
N ALA A 230 -7.17 -31.28 68.56
CA ALA A 230 -6.21 -30.26 68.09
C ALA A 230 -6.82 -28.83 68.14
N ARG A 231 -6.00 -27.82 68.44
CA ARG A 231 -6.42 -26.43 68.70
C ARG A 231 -7.05 -25.76 67.47
N ALA A 232 -8.15 -25.04 67.68
CA ALA A 232 -8.72 -24.14 66.67
C ALA A 232 -7.80 -22.92 66.42
N TYR A 233 -7.47 -22.67 65.15
CA TYR A 233 -7.10 -21.35 64.66
C TYR A 233 -8.37 -20.64 64.19
N VAL A 234 -8.53 -19.36 64.53
CA VAL A 234 -9.61 -18.53 63.98
C VAL A 234 -9.27 -18.22 62.54
N CYS A 235 -9.87 -18.97 61.61
CA CYS A 235 -9.72 -18.73 60.18
C CYS A 235 -10.59 -17.54 59.78
N VAL A 236 -9.97 -16.36 59.60
CA VAL A 236 -10.64 -15.20 59.01
C VAL A 236 -10.75 -15.47 57.50
N SER A 237 -11.90 -16.00 57.08
CA SER A 237 -12.18 -16.32 55.68
C SER A 237 -12.13 -15.06 54.82
N GLY A 238 -11.15 -14.97 53.93
CA GLY A 238 -11.07 -13.88 52.98
C GLY A 238 -12.15 -13.96 51.91
N VAL A 239 -12.65 -12.79 51.51
CA VAL A 239 -13.67 -12.63 50.47
C VAL A 239 -12.99 -12.11 49.19
N PRO A 240 -13.19 -12.76 48.03
CA PRO A 240 -12.66 -12.27 46.75
C PRO A 240 -13.24 -10.89 46.40
N PRO A 241 -12.56 -10.10 45.53
CA PRO A 241 -13.10 -8.82 45.12
C PRO A 241 -14.40 -9.00 44.32
N GLN A 242 -15.36 -8.10 44.55
CA GLN A 242 -16.59 -7.99 43.77
C GLN A 242 -16.82 -6.52 43.40
N ILE A 243 -17.02 -6.24 42.12
CA ILE A 243 -17.45 -4.93 41.64
C ILE A 243 -18.94 -4.77 41.96
N LEU A 244 -19.29 -3.65 42.61
CA LEU A 244 -20.64 -3.29 43.03
C LEU A 244 -21.24 -2.18 42.16
N GLN A 245 -20.40 -1.31 41.62
CA GLN A 245 -20.80 -0.26 40.67
C GLN A 245 -19.61 0.03 39.74
N PHE A 246 -19.91 0.15 38.45
CA PHE A 246 -19.03 0.70 37.41
C PHE A 246 -19.92 1.46 36.42
N PRO A 247 -19.43 2.48 35.69
CA PRO A 247 -20.24 3.18 34.69
C PRO A 247 -20.37 2.36 33.39
N ASP A 248 -21.49 2.49 32.71
CA ASP A 248 -21.68 2.02 31.33
C ASP A 248 -20.91 2.92 30.32
N ASP A 249 -20.94 2.58 29.02
CA ASP A 249 -20.32 3.37 27.95
C ASP A 249 -20.78 4.84 27.94
N MET A 250 -19.82 5.77 27.89
CA MET A 250 -20.05 7.20 28.12
C MET A 250 -19.81 8.04 26.86
N LYS A 251 -20.70 9.01 26.61
CA LYS A 251 -20.51 10.10 25.64
C LYS A 251 -20.52 11.43 26.38
N ILE A 252 -19.43 12.21 26.27
CA ILE A 252 -19.21 13.46 27.02
C ILE A 252 -18.76 14.56 26.05
N LEU A 253 -19.16 15.83 26.29
CA LEU A 253 -18.75 16.93 25.42
C LEU A 253 -17.27 17.30 25.62
N ALA A 254 -16.61 17.71 24.54
CA ALA A 254 -15.24 18.21 24.59
C ALA A 254 -15.14 19.39 25.58
N GLY A 255 -14.10 19.35 26.41
CA GLY A 255 -13.88 20.29 27.51
C GLY A 255 -14.41 19.82 28.88
N GLU A 256 -15.46 18.98 28.94
CA GLU A 256 -16.10 18.58 30.21
C GLU A 256 -15.26 17.59 31.04
N ARG A 257 -15.34 17.68 32.37
CA ARG A 257 -14.65 16.76 33.30
C ARG A 257 -15.33 15.38 33.31
N VAL A 258 -14.56 14.30 33.20
CA VAL A 258 -15.05 12.91 33.25
C VAL A 258 -14.63 12.24 34.56
N ASN A 259 -15.56 11.56 35.24
CA ASN A 259 -15.28 10.79 36.46
C ASN A 259 -15.72 9.33 36.27
N LEU A 260 -14.78 8.40 36.11
CA LEU A 260 -15.06 6.96 36.03
C LEU A 260 -14.92 6.35 37.43
N LEU A 261 -16.05 6.18 38.14
CA LEU A 261 -16.07 5.67 39.51
C LEU A 261 -16.40 4.17 39.57
N CYS A 262 -15.43 3.36 39.99
CA CYS A 262 -15.64 1.98 40.40
C CYS A 262 -15.88 1.90 41.92
N LYS A 263 -16.88 1.13 42.35
CA LYS A 263 -17.06 0.71 43.75
C LYS A 263 -17.00 -0.80 43.84
N PHE A 264 -16.40 -1.29 44.91
CA PHE A 264 -16.16 -2.72 45.11
C PHE A 264 -16.20 -3.12 46.58
N THR A 265 -16.23 -4.43 46.81
CA THR A 265 -16.09 -5.06 48.13
C THR A 265 -15.21 -6.31 48.01
N GLY A 266 -14.99 -7.00 49.12
CA GLY A 266 -13.95 -8.01 49.31
C GLY A 266 -13.04 -7.62 50.47
N THR A 267 -12.30 -8.56 51.06
CA THR A 267 -11.47 -8.27 52.23
C THR A 267 -10.03 -7.86 51.87
N PRO A 268 -9.38 -6.96 52.62
CA PRO A 268 -8.14 -6.30 52.17
C PRO A 268 -6.88 -7.20 52.20
N PRO A 269 -5.78 -6.77 51.54
CA PRO A 269 -5.70 -5.62 50.62
C PRO A 269 -6.25 -5.98 49.23
N ILE A 270 -7.05 -5.07 48.65
CA ILE A 270 -7.44 -5.11 47.25
C ILE A 270 -6.54 -4.13 46.50
N ASN A 271 -5.76 -4.63 45.54
CA ASN A 271 -5.00 -3.81 44.62
C ASN A 271 -5.91 -3.42 43.45
N CYS A 272 -5.94 -2.13 43.13
CA CYS A 272 -6.65 -1.59 41.96
C CYS A 272 -5.63 -1.24 40.86
N THR A 273 -6.01 -1.40 39.60
CA THR A 273 -5.22 -0.95 38.45
C THR A 273 -6.15 -0.48 37.36
N TRP A 274 -6.01 0.78 36.94
CA TRP A 274 -6.70 1.30 35.76
C TRP A 274 -5.85 1.08 34.52
N LEU A 275 -6.48 0.62 33.45
CA LEU A 275 -5.89 0.42 32.14
C LEU A 275 -6.67 1.23 31.10
N LYS A 276 -5.95 1.69 30.08
CA LYS A 276 -6.53 2.24 28.85
C LYS A 276 -6.00 1.43 27.67
N PHE A 277 -6.89 0.95 26.80
CA PHE A 277 -6.53 0.03 25.70
C PHE A 277 -5.62 -1.13 26.16
N ARG A 278 -6.00 -1.80 27.26
CA ARG A 278 -5.26 -2.90 27.90
C ARG A 278 -3.84 -2.56 28.40
N LYS A 279 -3.45 -1.28 28.51
CA LYS A 279 -2.18 -0.83 29.08
C LYS A 279 -2.40 -0.08 30.41
N PRO A 280 -1.68 -0.39 31.50
CA PRO A 280 -1.80 0.33 32.76
C PRO A 280 -1.54 1.83 32.62
N ILE A 281 -2.40 2.65 33.24
CA ILE A 281 -2.23 4.11 33.29
C ILE A 281 -1.10 4.44 34.27
N GLN A 282 -0.05 5.13 33.80
CA GLN A 282 1.07 5.54 34.64
C GLN A 282 0.76 6.86 35.34
N GLU A 283 0.80 6.85 36.67
CA GLU A 283 0.70 8.07 37.49
C GLU A 283 1.82 9.08 37.14
N GLY A 284 1.48 10.37 37.13
CA GLY A 284 2.46 11.46 37.00
C GLY A 284 2.89 11.85 35.58
N LYS A 285 2.14 11.48 34.53
CA LYS A 285 2.44 11.84 33.12
C LYS A 285 1.28 12.39 32.28
N SER A 286 0.09 12.56 32.84
CA SER A 286 -1.11 13.04 32.13
C SER A 286 -2.01 13.86 33.06
N ASP A 287 -3.05 14.49 32.51
CA ASP A 287 -4.14 15.18 33.21
C ASP A 287 -5.20 14.20 33.79
N LEU A 288 -4.83 12.92 33.88
CA LEU A 288 -5.58 11.84 34.48
C LEU A 288 -5.15 11.68 35.96
N THR A 289 -6.11 11.78 36.88
CA THR A 289 -5.89 11.56 38.32
C THR A 289 -6.59 10.27 38.77
N ILE A 290 -5.88 9.42 39.51
CA ILE A 290 -6.46 8.21 40.12
C ILE A 290 -6.54 8.42 41.64
N GLU A 291 -7.72 8.19 42.21
CA GLU A 291 -7.94 8.17 43.66
C GLU A 291 -8.50 6.80 44.05
N SER A 292 -7.94 6.14 45.06
CA SER A 292 -8.36 4.79 45.48
C SER A 292 -8.49 4.66 47.00
N THR A 293 -9.49 3.91 47.43
CA THR A 293 -9.82 3.60 48.83
C THR A 293 -9.87 2.07 49.03
N ASP A 294 -10.29 1.62 50.21
CA ASP A 294 -10.55 0.21 50.53
C ASP A 294 -11.78 -0.40 49.80
N SER A 295 -12.61 0.44 49.18
CA SER A 295 -13.96 0.12 48.71
C SER A 295 -14.36 0.83 47.41
N SER A 296 -13.50 1.67 46.85
CA SER A 296 -13.72 2.38 45.59
C SER A 296 -12.41 2.80 44.93
N SER A 297 -12.45 3.03 43.63
CA SER A 297 -11.38 3.67 42.87
C SER A 297 -11.99 4.52 41.77
N GLN A 298 -11.50 5.74 41.60
CA GLN A 298 -11.98 6.69 40.59
C GLN A 298 -10.83 7.13 39.69
N LEU A 299 -11.08 7.12 38.38
CA LEU A 299 -10.26 7.83 37.40
C LEU A 299 -10.97 9.15 37.03
N THR A 300 -10.31 10.26 37.28
CA THR A 300 -10.77 11.62 36.95
C THR A 300 -9.97 12.15 35.75
N ILE A 301 -10.67 12.63 34.73
CA ILE A 301 -10.12 13.35 33.57
C ILE A 301 -10.55 14.80 33.71
N GLU A 302 -9.61 15.72 33.92
CA GLU A 302 -9.94 17.12 34.22
C GLU A 302 -10.60 17.85 33.05
N SER A 303 -10.28 17.47 31.80
CA SER A 303 -10.97 17.96 30.61
C SER A 303 -11.03 16.89 29.51
N GLY A 304 -12.24 16.60 29.02
CA GLY A 304 -12.47 15.68 27.91
C GLY A 304 -11.82 16.20 26.63
N GLN A 305 -10.85 15.46 26.11
CA GLN A 305 -10.13 15.76 24.86
C GLN A 305 -10.19 14.54 23.94
N GLN A 306 -9.96 14.69 22.63
CA GLN A 306 -10.13 13.56 21.70
C GLN A 306 -9.20 12.38 22.00
N GLU A 307 -8.00 12.65 22.54
CA GLU A 307 -7.07 11.63 23.04
C GLU A 307 -7.57 10.86 24.28
N HIS A 308 -8.61 11.37 24.96
CA HIS A 308 -9.31 10.68 26.05
C HIS A 308 -10.36 9.67 25.57
N CYS A 309 -10.65 9.56 24.27
CA CYS A 309 -11.46 8.45 23.77
C CYS A 309 -10.77 7.09 24.01
N GLY A 310 -11.57 6.03 24.21
CA GLY A 310 -11.09 4.65 24.25
C GLY A 310 -11.77 3.74 25.27
N CYS A 311 -11.39 2.46 25.22
CA CYS A 311 -11.77 1.47 26.23
C CYS A 311 -10.92 1.65 27.50
N TYR A 312 -11.58 1.97 28.61
CA TYR A 312 -11.00 2.03 29.94
C TYR A 312 -11.43 0.79 30.73
N THR A 313 -10.49 0.14 31.40
CA THR A 313 -10.71 -1.05 32.21
C THR A 313 -10.20 -0.79 33.62
N ILE A 314 -10.94 -1.23 34.64
CA ILE A 314 -10.37 -1.38 35.99
C ILE A 314 -10.21 -2.88 36.29
N GLU A 315 -9.01 -3.26 36.70
CA GLU A 315 -8.74 -4.54 37.37
C GLU A 315 -8.71 -4.32 38.89
N ILE A 316 -9.38 -5.20 39.64
CA ILE A 316 -9.29 -5.26 41.10
C ILE A 316 -8.92 -6.68 41.55
N ARG A 317 -7.94 -6.81 42.45
CA ARG A 317 -7.33 -8.12 42.80
C ARG A 317 -6.98 -8.20 44.28
N ASN A 318 -7.28 -9.33 44.92
CA ASN A 318 -6.69 -9.72 46.20
C ASN A 318 -6.23 -11.20 46.14
N ASN A 319 -5.74 -11.73 47.27
CA ASN A 319 -5.23 -13.11 47.36
C ASN A 319 -6.29 -14.21 47.13
N TYR A 320 -7.56 -13.85 46.99
CA TYR A 320 -8.70 -14.77 46.83
C TYR A 320 -9.35 -14.66 45.44
N GLY A 321 -8.96 -13.69 44.61
CA GLY A 321 -9.43 -13.59 43.23
C GLY A 321 -9.21 -12.23 42.58
N MET A 322 -9.67 -12.14 41.33
CA MET A 322 -9.66 -10.93 40.51
C MET A 322 -11.05 -10.66 39.94
N ARG A 323 -11.39 -9.39 39.72
CA ARG A 323 -12.50 -8.95 38.87
C ARG A 323 -12.04 -7.79 37.99
N GLN A 324 -12.72 -7.61 36.87
CA GLN A 324 -12.52 -6.50 35.96
C GLN A 324 -13.86 -5.95 35.49
N ALA A 325 -13.90 -4.68 35.13
CA ALA A 325 -14.99 -4.05 34.38
C ALA A 325 -14.41 -3.06 33.38
N ALA A 326 -15.09 -2.88 32.25
CA ALA A 326 -14.63 -2.01 31.16
C ALA A 326 -15.78 -1.20 30.57
N LEU A 327 -15.46 0.00 30.09
CA LEU A 327 -16.36 0.91 29.38
C LEU A 327 -15.62 1.59 28.24
N ASN A 328 -16.35 2.02 27.22
CA ASN A 328 -15.86 2.90 26.17
C ASN A 328 -16.23 4.35 26.48
N LEU A 329 -15.22 5.20 26.61
CA LEU A 329 -15.39 6.65 26.67
C LEU A 329 -15.28 7.23 25.27
N THR A 330 -16.27 8.01 24.85
CA THR A 330 -16.26 8.80 23.61
C THR A 330 -16.39 10.27 23.96
N ILE A 331 -15.48 11.10 23.46
CA ILE A 331 -15.61 12.55 23.49
C ILE A 331 -16.26 13.01 22.18
N VAL A 332 -17.21 13.95 22.28
CA VAL A 332 -17.99 14.50 21.17
C VAL A 332 -18.02 16.03 21.22
N ASP A 333 -18.20 16.69 20.09
CA ASP A 333 -18.20 18.15 19.96
C ASP A 333 -19.09 18.58 18.78
N LYS A 334 -19.13 19.88 18.50
CA LYS A 334 -19.61 20.46 17.24
C LYS A 334 -18.63 20.13 16.10
N PRO A 335 -19.04 20.27 14.82
CA PRO A 335 -18.14 20.05 13.71
C PRO A 335 -17.10 21.18 13.57
N ASP A 336 -15.95 20.85 12.96
CA ASP A 336 -15.02 21.87 12.43
C ASP A 336 -15.72 22.81 11.42
N PRO A 337 -15.08 23.93 11.06
CA PRO A 337 -15.37 24.61 9.80
C PRO A 337 -15.37 23.65 8.60
N PRO A 338 -16.34 23.77 7.66
CA PRO A 338 -16.31 23.09 6.36
C PRO A 338 -14.97 23.29 5.65
N ALA A 339 -14.39 22.21 5.13
CA ALA A 339 -13.02 22.22 4.67
C ALA A 339 -12.84 22.97 3.34
N ARG A 340 -11.68 23.63 3.20
CA ARG A 340 -11.29 24.50 2.08
C ARG A 340 -12.18 25.75 1.95
N ILE A 341 -11.81 26.61 1.00
CA ILE A 341 -12.58 27.80 0.64
C ILE A 341 -13.75 27.36 -0.26
N PRO A 342 -15.01 27.81 -0.03
CA PRO A 342 -16.13 27.50 -0.91
C PRO A 342 -15.89 28.01 -2.34
N ALA A 343 -16.13 27.14 -3.32
CA ALA A 343 -15.86 27.38 -4.73
C ALA A 343 -17.16 27.67 -5.49
N ALA A 344 -17.22 28.81 -6.17
CA ALA A 344 -18.27 29.15 -7.11
C ALA A 344 -17.94 28.62 -8.52
N THR A 345 -18.93 28.05 -9.17
CA THR A 345 -18.91 27.51 -10.54
C THR A 345 -20.23 27.89 -11.24
N ASP A 346 -20.37 27.68 -12.55
CA ASP A 346 -21.62 27.98 -13.29
C ASP A 346 -22.13 29.42 -13.01
N ILE A 347 -21.22 30.39 -13.09
CA ILE A 347 -21.51 31.79 -12.77
C ILE A 347 -22.23 32.42 -13.98
N ARG A 348 -23.54 32.64 -13.82
CA ARG A 348 -24.45 33.27 -14.80
C ARG A 348 -24.85 34.65 -14.29
N LYS A 349 -25.50 35.48 -15.13
CA LYS A 349 -25.93 36.86 -14.79
C LYS A 349 -26.74 37.03 -13.48
N SER A 350 -27.35 36.00 -12.92
CA SER A 350 -28.11 36.09 -11.66
C SER A 350 -28.03 34.84 -10.76
N SER A 351 -27.11 33.93 -11.05
CA SER A 351 -26.94 32.68 -10.29
C SER A 351 -25.51 32.17 -10.34
N LEU A 352 -25.14 31.34 -9.36
CA LEU A 352 -23.93 30.51 -9.40
C LEU A 352 -24.15 29.22 -8.61
N THR A 353 -23.43 28.17 -8.98
CA THR A 353 -23.39 26.93 -8.20
C THR A 353 -22.22 26.99 -7.22
N LEU A 354 -22.54 27.12 -5.93
CA LEU A 354 -21.58 27.06 -4.84
C LEU A 354 -21.32 25.60 -4.45
N SER A 355 -20.06 25.26 -4.19
CA SER A 355 -19.65 23.94 -3.71
C SER A 355 -18.60 24.06 -2.60
N TRP A 356 -18.64 23.16 -1.63
CA TRP A 356 -17.70 23.11 -0.51
C TRP A 356 -17.44 21.64 -0.14
N TYR A 357 -16.56 21.43 0.85
CA TYR A 357 -16.30 20.10 1.40
C TYR A 357 -16.87 20.03 2.83
N GLY A 358 -17.14 18.81 3.30
CA GLY A 358 -17.45 18.61 4.71
C GLY A 358 -16.32 19.05 5.64
N PRO A 359 -16.59 19.19 6.94
CA PRO A 359 -15.57 19.49 7.94
C PRO A 359 -14.52 18.38 8.03
N THR A 360 -13.31 18.72 8.50
CA THR A 360 -12.21 17.76 8.69
C THR A 360 -12.50 16.75 9.79
N TYR A 361 -13.14 17.21 10.87
CA TYR A 361 -13.73 16.42 11.94
C TYR A 361 -15.18 16.86 12.15
N ASP A 362 -16.09 15.90 12.27
CA ASP A 362 -17.53 16.16 12.46
C ASP A 362 -17.94 16.34 13.93
N GLY A 363 -16.98 16.37 14.86
CA GLY A 363 -17.26 16.37 16.29
C GLY A 363 -17.65 14.99 16.84
N GLY A 364 -17.41 13.90 16.10
CA GLY A 364 -17.78 12.54 16.52
C GLY A 364 -19.28 12.25 16.38
N SER A 365 -20.01 13.10 15.64
CA SER A 365 -21.39 12.87 15.24
C SER A 365 -21.63 13.47 13.85
N ALA A 366 -22.22 12.66 12.97
CA ALA A 366 -22.45 13.01 11.58
C ALA A 366 -23.12 14.40 11.40
N VAL A 367 -22.58 15.16 10.45
CA VAL A 367 -23.14 16.44 10.00
C VAL A 367 -24.52 16.21 9.37
N GLN A 368 -25.52 16.94 9.86
CA GLN A 368 -26.90 16.88 9.40
C GLN A 368 -27.21 17.93 8.33
N SER A 369 -26.60 19.11 8.43
CA SER A 369 -26.77 20.19 7.46
C SER A 369 -25.58 21.17 7.43
N TYR A 370 -25.63 22.07 6.45
CA TYR A 370 -24.71 23.16 6.24
C TYR A 370 -25.49 24.47 6.15
N ASN A 371 -25.16 25.45 6.98
CA ASN A 371 -25.74 26.79 6.90
C ASN A 371 -24.82 27.66 6.03
N LEU A 372 -25.35 28.13 4.91
CA LEU A 372 -24.65 29.00 3.98
C LEU A 372 -24.88 30.45 4.39
N GLU A 373 -23.81 31.21 4.48
CA GLU A 373 -23.85 32.66 4.63
C GLU A 373 -23.33 33.33 3.35
N ILE A 374 -23.97 34.44 2.97
CA ILE A 374 -23.61 35.29 1.84
C ILE A 374 -23.28 36.71 2.32
N TRP A 375 -22.28 37.33 1.71
CA TRP A 375 -21.91 38.73 1.89
C TRP A 375 -21.87 39.40 0.51
N ASN A 376 -22.25 40.66 0.41
CA ASN A 376 -22.16 41.42 -0.84
C ASN A 376 -21.57 42.82 -0.62
N SER A 377 -21.02 43.39 -1.69
CA SER A 377 -20.31 44.68 -1.66
C SER A 377 -21.17 45.90 -1.29
N VAL A 378 -22.51 45.78 -1.34
CA VAL A 378 -23.48 46.84 -1.01
C VAL A 378 -23.87 46.79 0.46
N ASP A 379 -24.37 45.65 0.94
CA ASP A 379 -24.82 45.41 2.32
C ASP A 379 -23.67 45.35 3.33
N LYS A 380 -22.48 44.92 2.87
CA LYS A 380 -21.22 44.76 3.62
C LYS A 380 -21.31 43.93 4.92
N GLN A 381 -22.35 43.12 5.07
CA GLN A 381 -22.58 42.23 6.21
C GLN A 381 -22.82 40.79 5.73
N TRP A 382 -22.45 39.83 6.57
CA TRP A 382 -22.82 38.42 6.37
C TRP A 382 -24.31 38.22 6.71
N LYS A 383 -25.04 37.51 5.85
CA LYS A 383 -26.43 37.13 6.01
C LYS A 383 -26.56 35.63 5.77
N GLU A 384 -27.34 34.92 6.59
CA GLU A 384 -27.68 33.52 6.30
C GLU A 384 -28.57 33.46 5.04
N LEU A 385 -28.24 32.55 4.12
CA LEU A 385 -28.88 32.36 2.83
C LEU A 385 -29.85 31.16 2.86
N VAL A 386 -29.36 30.02 3.36
CA VAL A 386 -30.08 28.74 3.37
C VAL A 386 -29.36 27.75 4.31
N SER A 387 -30.09 26.77 4.86
CA SER A 387 -29.49 25.56 5.44
C SER A 387 -29.85 24.36 4.54
N CYS A 388 -28.85 23.55 4.16
CA CYS A 388 -29.04 22.40 3.26
C CYS A 388 -28.23 21.17 3.68
N ASN A 389 -28.67 19.98 3.31
CA ASN A 389 -28.02 18.69 3.61
C ASN A 389 -27.00 18.22 2.55
N SER A 390 -26.88 18.93 1.43
CA SER A 390 -25.88 18.71 0.38
C SER A 390 -24.63 19.56 0.63
N THR A 391 -23.48 19.21 0.03
CA THR A 391 -22.25 20.04 0.00
C THR A 391 -22.15 20.92 -1.26
N SER A 392 -23.26 21.13 -1.96
CA SER A 392 -23.39 22.09 -3.06
C SER A 392 -24.81 22.67 -3.11
N TYR A 393 -24.92 23.93 -3.53
CA TYR A 393 -26.18 24.67 -3.64
C TYR A 393 -26.13 25.67 -4.80
N ASN A 394 -27.19 25.73 -5.61
CA ASN A 394 -27.36 26.73 -6.65
C ASN A 394 -27.90 28.02 -6.05
N VAL A 395 -27.03 29.01 -5.89
CA VAL A 395 -27.36 30.36 -5.41
C VAL A 395 -28.04 31.12 -6.55
N GLN A 396 -29.23 31.67 -6.30
CA GLN A 396 -30.05 32.36 -7.30
C GLN A 396 -30.44 33.76 -6.82
N ASN A 397 -30.97 34.59 -7.74
CA ASN A 397 -31.38 35.97 -7.50
C ASN A 397 -30.21 36.89 -7.09
N LEU A 398 -29.00 36.59 -7.57
CA LEU A 398 -27.86 37.50 -7.50
C LEU A 398 -28.09 38.69 -8.43
N LEU A 399 -27.65 39.88 -8.00
CA LEU A 399 -27.72 41.09 -8.79
C LEU A 399 -26.47 41.17 -9.68
N PRO A 400 -26.60 41.48 -10.99
CA PRO A 400 -25.46 41.72 -11.87
C PRO A 400 -24.53 42.81 -11.33
N ASP A 401 -23.26 42.76 -11.77
CA ASP A 401 -22.23 43.78 -11.50
C ASP A 401 -21.95 44.02 -9.99
N GLN A 402 -22.31 43.05 -9.15
CA GLN A 402 -22.00 43.04 -7.72
C GLN A 402 -21.01 41.94 -7.36
N GLN A 403 -20.20 42.19 -6.34
CA GLN A 403 -19.24 41.24 -5.79
C GLN A 403 -19.82 40.56 -4.56
N TYR A 404 -19.86 39.23 -4.60
CA TYR A 404 -20.34 38.37 -3.52
C TYR A 404 -19.20 37.58 -2.89
N LYS A 405 -19.28 37.33 -1.58
CA LYS A 405 -18.51 36.31 -0.89
C LYS A 405 -19.44 35.30 -0.25
N PHE A 406 -18.95 34.08 -0.06
CA PHE A 406 -19.65 32.96 0.54
C PHE A 406 -18.82 32.36 1.69
N ARG A 407 -19.49 31.91 2.75
CA ARG A 407 -18.90 31.04 3.78
C ARG A 407 -19.95 30.05 4.27
N VAL A 408 -19.52 28.93 4.82
CA VAL A 408 -20.44 27.85 5.20
C VAL A 408 -20.11 27.37 6.61
N ARG A 409 -21.12 27.02 7.40
CA ARG A 409 -20.97 26.33 8.71
C ARG A 409 -21.51 24.91 8.60
N ALA A 410 -20.85 23.93 9.20
CA ALA A 410 -21.40 22.59 9.37
C ALA A 410 -22.23 22.49 10.65
N VAL A 411 -23.23 21.62 10.68
CA VAL A 411 -24.15 21.43 11.82
C VAL A 411 -24.30 19.95 12.15
N ASN A 412 -24.06 19.55 13.39
CA ASN A 412 -24.41 18.22 13.92
C ASN A 412 -25.41 18.35 15.10
N ILE A 413 -25.72 17.23 15.77
CA ILE A 413 -26.66 17.22 16.91
C ILE A 413 -26.19 18.00 18.14
N TYR A 414 -24.89 18.30 18.25
CA TYR A 414 -24.28 19.07 19.34
C TYR A 414 -24.12 20.56 18.99
N GLY A 415 -24.28 20.93 17.71
CA GLY A 415 -24.56 22.30 17.29
C GLY A 415 -23.92 22.72 15.96
N VAL A 416 -23.94 24.03 15.74
CA VAL A 416 -23.36 24.72 14.58
C VAL A 416 -21.88 24.99 14.83
N GLY A 417 -21.01 24.57 13.92
CA GLY A 417 -19.57 24.83 13.93
C GLY A 417 -19.20 26.26 13.51
N GLU A 418 -17.91 26.57 13.56
CA GLU A 418 -17.38 27.84 13.06
C GLU A 418 -17.40 27.91 11.52
N PRO A 419 -17.35 29.11 10.90
CA PRO A 419 -17.54 29.22 9.46
C PRO A 419 -16.24 28.85 8.73
N SER A 420 -16.40 28.33 7.51
CA SER A 420 -15.31 28.19 6.54
C SER A 420 -14.59 29.52 6.33
N ALA A 421 -13.37 29.45 5.80
CA ALA A 421 -12.74 30.61 5.20
C ALA A 421 -13.68 31.27 4.17
N GLU A 422 -13.66 32.61 4.11
CA GLU A 422 -14.46 33.37 3.14
C GLU A 422 -14.04 33.04 1.71
N SER A 423 -15.00 32.94 0.79
CA SER A 423 -14.69 32.80 -0.64
C SER A 423 -13.90 34.00 -1.16
N VAL A 424 -13.15 33.78 -2.24
CA VAL A 424 -12.73 34.90 -3.10
C VAL A 424 -13.98 35.68 -3.55
N PRO A 425 -13.91 37.01 -3.72
CA PRO A 425 -15.02 37.78 -4.26
C PRO A 425 -15.38 37.28 -5.67
N VAL A 426 -16.65 36.97 -5.89
CA VAL A 426 -17.21 36.55 -7.19
C VAL A 426 -18.00 37.71 -7.76
N GLU A 427 -17.64 38.15 -8.96
CA GLU A 427 -18.36 39.18 -9.72
C GLU A 427 -19.29 38.51 -10.73
N VAL A 428 -20.54 38.97 -10.81
CA VAL A 428 -21.64 38.26 -11.47
C VAL A 428 -21.97 38.92 -12.81
N GLY A 429 -21.41 38.39 -13.91
CA GLY A 429 -21.67 38.90 -15.25
C GLY A 429 -20.95 38.14 -16.38
N LEU A 430 -21.51 38.25 -17.60
CA LEU A 430 -21.18 37.58 -18.87
C LEU A 430 -21.79 36.17 -19.08
N GLU A 431 -21.97 35.81 -20.36
CA GLU A 431 -22.63 34.60 -20.89
C GLU A 431 -21.77 33.97 -21.99
N GLU A 432 -21.89 32.65 -22.16
CA GLU A 432 -21.74 31.94 -23.44
C GLU A 432 -23.02 31.09 -23.61
N ASP A 433 -23.52 30.92 -24.85
CA ASP A 433 -24.87 30.37 -25.10
C ASP A 433 -25.01 28.85 -24.87
N GLU A 434 -26.13 28.45 -24.26
CA GLU A 434 -26.63 27.06 -24.26
C GLU A 434 -27.49 26.81 -25.52
N ASN A 435 -27.26 25.72 -26.27
CA ASN A 435 -28.30 24.97 -27.02
C ASN A 435 -27.71 23.79 -27.85
N LYS A 436 -27.82 22.56 -27.33
CA LYS A 436 -28.67 21.48 -27.91
C LYS A 436 -28.33 20.08 -27.38
N GLU A 437 -29.37 19.32 -27.12
CA GLU A 437 -29.39 17.85 -27.00
C GLU A 437 -29.68 17.24 -28.40
N ASP A 438 -29.25 16.00 -28.65
CA ASP A 438 -29.87 15.04 -29.59
C ASP A 438 -29.27 13.62 -29.33
N GLU A 439 -30.07 12.56 -29.52
CA GLU A 439 -29.72 11.16 -29.15
C GLU A 439 -29.07 10.36 -30.31
N ILE A 440 -28.05 9.53 -30.03
CA ILE A 440 -27.58 8.45 -30.95
C ILE A 440 -27.12 7.22 -30.15
N GLU A 441 -27.53 6.01 -30.57
CA GLU A 441 -27.08 4.72 -30.03
C GLU A 441 -25.67 4.31 -30.52
N PRO A 442 -24.86 3.58 -29.74
CA PRO A 442 -23.55 3.11 -30.18
C PRO A 442 -23.65 1.89 -31.12
N SER A 443 -22.98 1.98 -32.27
CA SER A 443 -22.76 0.83 -33.17
C SER A 443 -21.38 0.21 -32.92
N ASP A 444 -21.34 -1.05 -32.47
CA ASP A 444 -20.11 -1.83 -32.35
C ASP A 444 -19.64 -2.37 -33.72
N ASP A 445 -18.65 -1.71 -34.36
CA ASP A 445 -17.50 -2.36 -35.04
C ASP A 445 -16.47 -1.31 -35.52
N GLU A 446 -15.21 -1.41 -35.07
CA GLU A 446 -14.05 -1.01 -35.88
C GLU A 446 -12.83 -1.86 -35.47
N SER A 447 -12.16 -2.45 -36.47
CA SER A 447 -10.87 -3.12 -36.30
C SER A 447 -9.75 -2.09 -36.11
N GLU A 448 -9.23 -1.96 -34.89
CA GLU A 448 -8.14 -1.04 -34.55
C GLU A 448 -6.90 -1.24 -35.46
N LYS A 449 -6.65 -0.29 -36.37
CA LYS A 449 -5.30 -0.08 -36.89
C LYS A 449 -4.47 0.62 -35.81
N VAL A 450 -3.27 0.12 -35.56
CA VAL A 450 -2.34 0.74 -34.60
C VAL A 450 -2.09 2.20 -35.01
N PRO A 451 -2.25 3.18 -34.10
CA PRO A 451 -1.95 4.58 -34.39
C PRO A 451 -0.48 4.77 -34.78
N GLU A 452 -0.22 5.66 -35.74
CA GLU A 452 1.14 6.14 -36.02
C GLU A 452 1.56 7.07 -34.86
N TYR A 453 2.26 6.49 -33.88
CA TYR A 453 2.71 7.21 -32.68
C TYR A 453 3.71 8.32 -33.03
N ARG A 454 3.60 9.46 -32.33
CA ARG A 454 4.42 10.67 -32.53
C ARG A 454 4.68 11.34 -31.18
N ASP A 455 5.91 11.78 -30.95
CA ASP A 455 6.32 12.37 -29.68
C ASP A 455 5.49 13.61 -29.31
N VAL A 456 4.84 13.58 -28.15
CA VAL A 456 4.01 14.70 -27.69
C VAL A 456 4.89 15.88 -27.29
N THR A 457 4.87 16.93 -28.11
CA THR A 457 5.48 18.23 -27.80
C THR A 457 4.48 19.13 -27.09
N ILE A 458 4.84 19.64 -25.90
CA ILE A 458 3.95 20.49 -25.10
C ILE A 458 3.80 21.87 -25.75
N ARG A 459 2.58 22.21 -26.17
CA ARG A 459 2.22 23.47 -26.83
C ARG A 459 1.95 24.57 -25.80
N ALA A 460 2.65 25.69 -25.88
CA ALA A 460 2.49 26.82 -24.95
C ALA A 460 1.87 28.08 -25.59
N ASP A 461 1.69 28.05 -26.90
CA ASP A 461 1.20 29.11 -27.79
C ASP A 461 -0.26 28.90 -28.22
N VAL A 462 -0.66 27.64 -28.43
CA VAL A 462 -2.03 27.20 -28.75
C VAL A 462 -2.76 26.80 -27.47
N LYS A 463 -4.08 27.04 -27.37
CA LYS A 463 -4.92 26.51 -26.27
C LYS A 463 -5.62 25.22 -26.69
N VAL A 464 -5.88 24.33 -25.73
CA VAL A 464 -6.68 23.11 -25.98
C VAL A 464 -8.05 23.42 -26.63
N LYS A 465 -8.74 24.49 -26.21
CA LYS A 465 -10.03 24.94 -26.79
C LYS A 465 -9.92 25.36 -28.28
N ASP A 466 -8.72 25.63 -28.80
CA ASP A 466 -8.55 26.04 -30.20
C ASP A 466 -8.59 24.81 -31.14
N LEU A 467 -8.16 23.63 -30.65
CA LEU A 467 -8.07 22.37 -31.41
C LEU A 467 -9.11 21.32 -30.99
N TYR A 468 -9.63 21.38 -29.77
CA TYR A 468 -10.60 20.44 -29.22
C TYR A 468 -11.86 21.18 -28.70
N ASP A 469 -13.02 20.59 -28.96
CA ASP A 469 -14.25 20.90 -28.23
C ASP A 469 -14.18 20.20 -26.86
N VAL A 470 -14.53 20.90 -25.77
CA VAL A 470 -14.47 20.38 -24.39
C VAL A 470 -15.90 20.13 -23.91
N GLU A 471 -16.22 18.87 -23.62
CA GLU A 471 -17.58 18.42 -23.28
C GLU A 471 -17.71 18.06 -21.79
N GLU A 472 -18.43 16.97 -21.50
CA GLU A 472 -18.74 16.48 -20.16
C GLU A 472 -17.51 16.14 -19.31
N ARG A 473 -17.65 16.29 -18.00
CA ARG A 473 -16.63 15.93 -17.01
C ARG A 473 -16.73 14.44 -16.67
N LEU A 474 -15.75 13.67 -17.12
CA LEU A 474 -15.64 12.23 -16.86
C LEU A 474 -15.18 11.93 -15.43
N GLY A 475 -14.42 12.83 -14.79
CA GLY A 475 -13.97 12.61 -13.41
C GLY A 475 -13.17 13.75 -12.80
N SER A 476 -12.73 13.55 -11.56
CA SER A 476 -11.79 14.44 -10.86
C SER A 476 -11.09 13.73 -9.72
N GLY A 477 -9.80 13.98 -9.54
CA GLY A 477 -9.01 13.41 -8.45
C GLY A 477 -7.93 14.36 -7.93
N LYS A 478 -7.01 13.81 -7.13
CA LYS A 478 -5.84 14.53 -6.58
C LYS A 478 -5.00 15.19 -7.66
N PHE A 479 -4.97 14.62 -8.86
CA PHE A 479 -4.07 14.98 -9.96
C PHE A 479 -4.72 15.84 -11.07
N GLY A 480 -5.99 16.24 -10.93
CA GLY A 480 -6.67 17.08 -11.92
C GLY A 480 -8.16 16.75 -12.11
N THR A 481 -8.76 17.37 -13.12
CA THR A 481 -10.14 17.09 -13.58
C THR A 481 -10.09 16.52 -14.99
N VAL A 482 -10.82 15.44 -15.25
CA VAL A 482 -10.84 14.79 -16.56
C VAL A 482 -12.14 15.13 -17.29
N PHE A 483 -12.02 15.59 -18.52
CA PHE A 483 -13.14 15.92 -19.42
C PHE A 483 -13.05 15.09 -20.70
N LYS A 484 -14.19 14.84 -21.32
CA LYS A 484 -14.27 14.37 -22.70
C LYS A 484 -13.88 15.52 -23.64
N LEU A 485 -13.06 15.20 -24.62
CA LEU A 485 -12.63 16.11 -25.68
C LEU A 485 -13.04 15.53 -27.03
N ILE A 486 -13.46 16.38 -27.95
CA ILE A 486 -13.63 16.01 -29.36
C ILE A 486 -12.68 16.85 -30.20
N GLU A 487 -11.78 16.19 -30.94
CA GLU A 487 -10.83 16.87 -31.82
C GLU A 487 -11.58 17.54 -32.99
N LYS A 488 -11.37 18.83 -33.22
CA LYS A 488 -12.15 19.61 -34.20
C LYS A 488 -11.93 19.17 -35.64
N SER A 489 -10.72 18.70 -35.96
CA SER A 489 -10.27 18.25 -37.29
C SER A 489 -10.84 16.90 -37.70
N THR A 490 -10.81 15.91 -36.80
CA THR A 490 -11.16 14.52 -37.10
C THR A 490 -12.51 14.08 -36.52
N LYS A 491 -13.03 14.83 -35.55
CA LYS A 491 -14.13 14.44 -34.65
C LYS A 491 -13.87 13.15 -33.85
N LYS A 492 -12.61 12.74 -33.71
CA LYS A 492 -12.19 11.68 -32.79
C LYS A 492 -12.34 12.13 -31.32
N VAL A 493 -12.75 11.20 -30.48
CA VAL A 493 -13.00 11.41 -29.04
C VAL A 493 -11.74 11.05 -28.22
N TRP A 494 -11.41 11.91 -27.26
CA TRP A 494 -10.19 11.85 -26.44
C TRP A 494 -10.50 12.24 -24.97
N ALA A 495 -9.60 11.93 -24.04
CA ALA A 495 -9.75 12.26 -22.62
C ALA A 495 -8.75 13.37 -22.19
N GLY A 496 -9.24 14.55 -21.82
CA GLY A 496 -8.42 15.67 -21.36
C GLY A 496 -8.23 15.69 -19.84
N LYS A 497 -7.01 15.39 -19.36
CA LYS A 497 -6.58 15.52 -17.95
C LYS A 497 -6.11 16.96 -17.71
N PHE A 498 -6.98 17.81 -17.14
CA PHE A 498 -6.67 19.21 -16.81
C PHE A 498 -6.05 19.29 -15.40
N ILE A 499 -4.76 19.59 -15.35
CA ILE A 499 -3.93 19.65 -14.14
C ILE A 499 -3.66 21.11 -13.79
N LYS A 500 -3.88 21.52 -12.53
CA LYS A 500 -3.53 22.88 -12.07
C LYS A 500 -2.11 22.87 -11.49
N ALA A 501 -1.27 23.76 -12.01
CA ALA A 501 0.15 23.85 -11.69
C ALA A 501 0.57 25.33 -11.71
N TYR A 502 0.74 25.92 -10.53
CA TYR A 502 0.95 27.36 -10.34
C TYR A 502 2.43 27.72 -10.23
N SER A 503 3.23 26.81 -9.67
CA SER A 503 4.68 26.94 -9.56
C SER A 503 5.41 26.24 -10.71
N ALA A 504 6.63 26.72 -11.00
CA ALA A 504 7.51 26.06 -11.97
C ALA A 504 7.80 24.60 -11.61
N LYS A 505 7.84 24.24 -10.31
CA LYS A 505 8.10 22.87 -9.85
C LYS A 505 6.91 21.93 -10.07
N GLU A 506 5.68 22.38 -9.82
CA GLU A 506 4.49 21.59 -10.13
C GLU A 506 4.39 21.33 -11.63
N LYS A 507 4.64 22.36 -12.45
CA LYS A 507 4.69 22.22 -13.91
C LYS A 507 5.76 21.23 -14.35
N GLU A 508 6.97 21.33 -13.80
CA GLU A 508 8.07 20.45 -14.14
C GLU A 508 7.80 18.97 -13.80
N ASN A 509 7.16 18.69 -12.66
CA ASN A 509 6.71 17.32 -12.34
C ASN A 509 5.76 16.76 -13.44
N VAL A 510 4.84 17.58 -13.96
CA VAL A 510 3.91 17.16 -15.03
C VAL A 510 4.62 17.04 -16.38
N ARG A 511 5.64 17.86 -16.67
CA ARG A 511 6.48 17.65 -17.87
C ARG A 511 7.25 16.34 -17.80
N GLN A 512 7.68 15.93 -16.61
CA GLN A 512 8.32 14.63 -16.39
C GLN A 512 7.32 13.46 -16.52
N GLU A 513 6.06 13.62 -16.10
CA GLU A 513 4.99 12.66 -16.38
C GLU A 513 4.77 12.50 -17.90
N ILE A 514 4.63 13.60 -18.64
CA ILE A 514 4.48 13.59 -20.11
C ILE A 514 5.72 12.98 -20.80
N GLY A 515 6.92 13.39 -20.40
CA GLY A 515 8.20 12.87 -20.91
C GLY A 515 8.57 11.45 -20.43
N ILE A 516 7.72 10.83 -19.60
CA ILE A 516 7.72 9.39 -19.34
C ILE A 516 6.70 8.71 -20.24
N MET A 517 5.49 9.27 -20.38
CA MET A 517 4.46 8.72 -21.26
C MET A 517 4.88 8.65 -22.74
N ASN A 518 5.67 9.61 -23.24
CA ASN A 518 6.23 9.59 -24.60
C ASN A 518 7.15 8.37 -24.87
N ASP A 519 7.80 7.81 -23.85
CA ASP A 519 8.62 6.59 -24.01
C ASP A 519 7.79 5.30 -23.88
N LEU A 520 6.57 5.39 -23.36
CA LEU A 520 5.73 4.27 -22.91
C LEU A 520 4.63 3.87 -23.91
N HIS A 521 4.99 3.87 -25.20
CA HIS A 521 4.14 3.40 -26.30
C HIS A 521 3.90 1.88 -26.24
N HIS A 522 2.78 1.45 -25.61
CA HIS A 522 2.47 0.04 -25.37
C HIS A 522 0.95 -0.22 -25.26
N PRO A 523 0.39 -1.32 -25.81
CA PRO A 523 -1.06 -1.58 -25.77
C PRO A 523 -1.66 -1.67 -24.35
N LYS A 524 -0.87 -2.00 -23.32
CA LYS A 524 -1.33 -2.06 -21.92
C LYS A 524 -1.16 -0.76 -21.13
N LEU A 525 -0.66 0.30 -21.75
CA LEU A 525 -0.40 1.59 -21.11
C LEU A 525 -1.28 2.66 -21.76
N VAL A 526 -1.82 3.61 -20.98
CA VAL A 526 -2.57 4.74 -21.53
C VAL A 526 -1.63 5.69 -22.27
N GLN A 527 -1.99 6.05 -23.50
CA GLN A 527 -1.19 6.88 -24.38
C GLN A 527 -1.56 8.35 -24.25
N CYS A 528 -0.54 9.20 -24.12
CA CYS A 528 -0.65 10.65 -24.31
C CYS A 528 -0.53 10.94 -25.79
N VAL A 529 -1.38 11.81 -26.34
CA VAL A 529 -1.41 12.14 -27.78
C VAL A 529 -1.28 13.63 -28.08
N ASP A 530 -1.52 14.50 -27.10
CA ASP A 530 -1.32 15.94 -27.21
C ASP A 530 -1.13 16.56 -25.82
N ALA A 531 -0.44 17.71 -25.74
CA ALA A 531 -0.23 18.39 -24.46
C ALA A 531 -0.16 19.92 -24.60
N PHE A 532 -0.75 20.62 -23.64
CA PHE A 532 -0.88 22.08 -23.63
C PHE A 532 -0.43 22.67 -22.29
N GLU A 533 0.45 23.68 -22.29
CA GLU A 533 0.83 24.43 -21.08
C GLU A 533 0.17 25.82 -21.06
N GLY A 534 -0.77 26.00 -20.13
CA GLY A 534 -1.37 27.29 -19.80
C GLY A 534 -0.54 28.08 -18.80
N LYS A 535 -1.06 29.23 -18.32
CA LYS A 535 -0.36 30.04 -17.30
C LYS A 535 -0.32 29.37 -15.93
N SER A 536 -1.35 28.59 -15.59
CA SER A 536 -1.64 28.03 -14.26
C SER A 536 -2.01 26.54 -14.31
N ASP A 537 -1.78 25.93 -15.47
CA ASP A 537 -2.38 24.68 -15.90
C ASP A 537 -1.46 23.97 -16.88
N ILE A 538 -1.54 22.64 -16.89
CA ILE A 538 -1.15 21.81 -18.02
C ILE A 538 -2.33 20.89 -18.33
N VAL A 539 -2.60 20.66 -19.62
CA VAL A 539 -3.65 19.74 -20.09
C VAL A 539 -2.98 18.65 -20.90
N MET A 540 -3.17 17.40 -20.48
CA MET A 540 -2.75 16.21 -21.23
C MET A 540 -3.97 15.65 -21.96
N VAL A 541 -3.85 15.41 -23.26
CA VAL A 541 -4.87 14.72 -24.06
C VAL A 541 -4.44 13.26 -24.17
N LEU A 542 -5.30 12.38 -23.67
CA LEU A 542 -5.08 10.94 -23.59
C LEU A 542 -6.05 10.20 -24.52
N GLU A 543 -5.71 8.96 -24.88
CA GLU A 543 -6.69 8.05 -25.51
C GLU A 543 -7.96 7.89 -24.65
N MET A 544 -9.12 7.73 -25.30
CA MET A 544 -10.38 7.51 -24.60
C MET A 544 -10.50 6.06 -24.12
N ILE A 545 -10.71 5.87 -22.82
CA ILE A 545 -10.94 4.57 -22.19
C ILE A 545 -12.37 4.55 -21.62
N SER A 546 -13.16 3.52 -21.97
CA SER A 546 -14.62 3.51 -21.77
C SER A 546 -15.16 2.40 -20.86
N GLY A 547 -14.31 1.47 -20.40
CA GLY A 547 -14.73 0.28 -19.65
C GLY A 547 -14.76 0.40 -18.13
N GLY A 548 -14.39 1.54 -17.54
CA GLY A 548 -14.37 1.75 -16.08
C GLY A 548 -13.14 1.19 -15.34
N GLU A 549 -13.12 1.31 -14.00
CA GLU A 549 -12.08 0.68 -13.16
C GLU A 549 -12.23 -0.85 -13.19
N LEU A 550 -11.13 -1.60 -13.40
CA LEU A 550 -11.16 -3.08 -13.52
C LEU A 550 -11.87 -3.75 -12.33
N PHE A 551 -11.64 -3.23 -11.13
CA PHE A 551 -12.22 -3.79 -9.91
C PHE A 551 -13.74 -3.61 -9.85
N GLU A 552 -14.28 -2.56 -10.46
CA GLU A 552 -15.74 -2.41 -10.62
C GLU A 552 -16.27 -3.46 -11.61
N ARG A 553 -15.61 -3.61 -12.77
CA ARG A 553 -16.01 -4.57 -13.81
C ARG A 553 -16.13 -6.01 -13.30
N ILE A 554 -15.18 -6.47 -12.46
CA ILE A 554 -15.19 -7.85 -11.97
C ILE A 554 -16.32 -8.14 -10.96
N ILE A 555 -16.98 -7.14 -10.36
CA ILE A 555 -18.11 -7.35 -9.44
C ILE A 555 -19.50 -7.24 -10.07
N ASP A 556 -19.61 -6.79 -11.33
CA ASP A 556 -20.88 -6.73 -12.06
C ASP A 556 -21.57 -8.10 -12.14
N GLU A 557 -22.90 -8.15 -12.20
CA GLU A 557 -23.65 -9.42 -12.20
C GLU A 557 -23.55 -10.19 -13.54
N ASP A 558 -23.12 -9.55 -14.63
CA ASP A 558 -22.93 -10.18 -15.95
C ASP A 558 -21.50 -10.73 -16.16
N PHE A 559 -20.53 -10.32 -15.34
CA PHE A 559 -19.17 -10.83 -15.40
C PHE A 559 -19.02 -12.14 -14.59
N GLU A 560 -18.20 -13.10 -15.02
CA GLU A 560 -17.90 -14.30 -14.25
C GLU A 560 -16.42 -14.30 -13.81
N LEU A 561 -16.18 -13.96 -12.55
CA LEU A 561 -14.83 -13.96 -11.98
C LEU A 561 -14.41 -15.41 -11.66
N THR A 562 -13.34 -15.85 -12.30
CA THR A 562 -12.68 -17.16 -12.09
C THR A 562 -11.17 -16.93 -12.02
N GLU A 563 -10.42 -17.88 -11.46
CA GLU A 563 -8.95 -17.78 -11.43
C GLU A 563 -8.35 -17.67 -12.85
N ARG A 564 -8.99 -18.32 -13.83
CA ARG A 564 -8.70 -18.19 -15.27
C ARG A 564 -8.77 -16.75 -15.78
N GLU A 565 -9.75 -15.95 -15.34
CA GLU A 565 -9.82 -14.54 -15.70
C GLU A 565 -8.80 -13.70 -14.93
N VAL A 566 -8.50 -14.04 -13.66
CA VAL A 566 -7.42 -13.39 -12.91
C VAL A 566 -6.06 -13.58 -13.60
N ILE A 567 -5.73 -14.78 -14.09
CA ILE A 567 -4.51 -15.03 -14.87
C ILE A 567 -4.44 -14.11 -16.10
N LYS A 568 -5.54 -13.93 -16.84
CA LYS A 568 -5.59 -13.00 -18.00
C LYS A 568 -5.40 -11.54 -17.61
N TYR A 569 -5.81 -11.12 -16.41
CA TYR A 569 -5.55 -9.78 -15.92
C TYR A 569 -4.10 -9.62 -15.46
N MET A 570 -3.57 -10.59 -14.70
CA MET A 570 -2.19 -10.57 -14.22
C MET A 570 -1.17 -10.60 -15.36
N LEU A 571 -1.40 -11.42 -16.40
CA LEU A 571 -0.60 -11.39 -17.63
C LEU A 571 -0.56 -9.99 -18.26
N GLN A 572 -1.69 -9.30 -18.36
CA GLN A 572 -1.76 -7.95 -18.95
C GLN A 572 -1.14 -6.85 -18.06
N ILE A 573 -1.16 -7.04 -16.74
CA ILE A 573 -0.50 -6.13 -15.79
C ILE A 573 1.02 -6.31 -15.86
N VAL A 574 1.51 -7.55 -15.84
CA VAL A 574 2.95 -7.87 -15.96
C VAL A 574 3.50 -7.48 -17.33
N ASP A 575 2.74 -7.64 -18.41
CA ASP A 575 3.01 -7.14 -19.77
C ASP A 575 3.19 -5.61 -19.79
N GLY A 576 2.26 -4.87 -19.17
CA GLY A 576 2.40 -3.42 -19.00
C GLY A 576 3.65 -3.01 -18.19
N VAL A 577 3.96 -3.72 -17.10
CA VAL A 577 5.06 -3.36 -16.19
C VAL A 577 6.43 -3.79 -16.71
N SER A 578 6.54 -4.94 -17.39
CA SER A 578 7.81 -5.37 -18.04
C SER A 578 8.26 -4.34 -19.07
N PHE A 579 7.33 -3.79 -19.88
CA PHE A 579 7.66 -2.72 -20.82
C PHE A 579 8.21 -1.46 -20.13
N ILE A 580 7.63 -1.08 -18.99
CA ILE A 580 8.11 0.06 -18.18
C ILE A 580 9.52 -0.22 -17.63
N HIS A 581 9.75 -1.41 -17.09
CA HIS A 581 11.05 -1.83 -16.55
C HIS A 581 12.13 -1.91 -17.64
N LYS A 582 11.81 -2.45 -18.82
CA LYS A 582 12.68 -2.46 -20.01
C LYS A 582 12.99 -1.05 -20.57
N LYS A 583 12.24 -0.01 -20.16
CA LYS A 583 12.54 1.41 -20.45
C LYS A 583 13.33 2.13 -19.34
N GLY A 584 13.84 1.40 -18.34
CA GLY A 584 14.61 1.96 -17.23
C GLY A 584 13.76 2.67 -16.16
N ILE A 585 12.44 2.45 -16.16
CA ILE A 585 11.45 3.18 -15.35
C ILE A 585 10.85 2.26 -14.28
N VAL A 586 10.44 2.84 -13.15
CA VAL A 586 9.62 2.19 -12.10
C VAL A 586 8.31 2.97 -11.96
N HIS A 587 7.17 2.28 -11.84
CA HIS A 587 5.82 2.87 -11.85
C HIS A 587 5.44 3.50 -10.49
N LEU A 588 5.78 2.86 -9.38
CA LEU A 588 5.65 3.33 -7.97
C LEU A 588 4.21 3.61 -7.46
N ASP A 589 3.20 3.63 -8.32
CA ASP A 589 1.78 3.83 -7.96
C ASP A 589 0.84 2.75 -8.56
N LEU A 590 1.26 1.48 -8.55
CA LEU A 590 0.42 0.36 -9.01
C LEU A 590 -0.65 0.02 -7.97
N LYS A 591 -1.93 0.20 -8.32
CA LYS A 591 -3.08 -0.04 -7.44
C LYS A 591 -4.37 -0.26 -8.26
N PRO A 592 -5.44 -0.86 -7.69
CA PRO A 592 -6.74 -1.09 -8.34
C PRO A 592 -7.30 0.10 -9.12
N GLU A 593 -7.21 1.32 -8.57
CA GLU A 593 -7.70 2.55 -9.20
C GLU A 593 -6.98 2.92 -10.51
N ASN A 594 -5.74 2.46 -10.67
CA ASN A 594 -4.89 2.83 -11.81
C ASN A 594 -4.97 1.81 -12.94
N ILE A 595 -5.93 0.87 -12.89
CA ILE A 595 -6.16 -0.18 -13.89
C ILE A 595 -7.59 -0.03 -14.42
N MET A 596 -7.73 0.32 -15.70
CA MET A 596 -9.04 0.45 -16.36
C MET A 596 -9.24 -0.60 -17.45
N CYS A 597 -10.49 -1.01 -17.64
CA CYS A 597 -10.91 -1.79 -18.80
C CYS A 597 -11.04 -0.87 -20.02
N VAL A 598 -10.53 -1.30 -21.18
CA VAL A 598 -10.57 -0.50 -22.43
C VAL A 598 -12.02 -0.26 -22.87
N ASN A 599 -12.84 -1.31 -22.79
CA ASN A 599 -14.26 -1.30 -23.12
C ASN A 599 -15.08 -2.10 -22.09
N LYS A 600 -16.41 -2.00 -22.15
CA LYS A 600 -17.36 -2.59 -21.20
C LYS A 600 -17.28 -4.13 -21.08
N THR A 601 -16.67 -4.84 -22.03
CA THR A 601 -16.52 -6.31 -21.89
C THR A 601 -15.63 -6.67 -20.71
N GLY A 602 -14.64 -5.84 -20.40
CA GLY A 602 -13.59 -6.10 -19.41
C GLY A 602 -12.34 -6.81 -19.95
N SER A 603 -12.39 -7.40 -21.15
CA SER A 603 -11.35 -8.31 -21.69
C SER A 603 -9.93 -7.72 -21.84
N LYS A 604 -9.83 -6.46 -22.29
CA LYS A 604 -8.56 -5.72 -22.40
C LYS A 604 -8.45 -4.70 -21.26
N ILE A 605 -7.27 -4.57 -20.64
CA ILE A 605 -6.97 -3.53 -19.63
C ILE A 605 -5.82 -2.61 -20.05
N LYS A 606 -5.79 -1.42 -19.46
CA LYS A 606 -4.69 -0.45 -19.53
C LYS A 606 -4.35 0.11 -18.14
N LEU A 607 -3.07 0.37 -17.89
CA LEU A 607 -2.58 1.16 -16.76
C LEU A 607 -2.70 2.66 -17.09
N ILE A 608 -3.24 3.46 -16.17
CA ILE A 608 -3.77 4.80 -16.51
C ILE A 608 -3.13 6.02 -15.82
N ASP A 609 -2.22 5.86 -14.85
CA ASP A 609 -1.66 7.01 -14.11
C ASP A 609 -0.19 6.82 -13.74
N PHE A 610 0.68 7.61 -14.37
CA PHE A 610 2.13 7.57 -14.24
C PHE A 610 2.69 8.70 -13.36
N GLY A 611 1.83 9.45 -12.64
CA GLY A 611 2.21 10.67 -11.91
C GLY A 611 3.23 10.50 -10.76
N LEU A 612 3.61 9.27 -10.40
CA LEU A 612 4.74 8.98 -9.49
C LEU A 612 5.95 8.30 -10.17
N ALA A 613 5.83 7.86 -11.43
CA ALA A 613 6.82 7.03 -12.12
C ALA A 613 8.15 7.78 -12.38
N ARG A 614 9.27 7.04 -12.42
CA ARG A 614 10.63 7.62 -12.51
C ARG A 614 11.61 6.70 -13.24
N ARG A 615 12.56 7.29 -14.00
CA ARG A 615 13.75 6.60 -14.51
C ARG A 615 14.76 6.36 -13.38
N LEU A 616 15.33 5.16 -13.27
CA LEU A 616 16.22 4.79 -12.15
C LEU A 616 17.53 5.60 -12.10
N GLU A 617 18.08 5.99 -13.25
CA GLU A 617 19.26 6.87 -13.36
C GLU A 617 19.13 8.19 -12.57
N ASN A 618 17.89 8.65 -12.37
CA ASN A 618 17.56 9.90 -11.69
C ASN A 618 16.95 9.66 -10.28
N ALA A 619 17.01 8.44 -9.76
CA ALA A 619 16.44 8.04 -8.46
C ALA A 619 17.31 8.44 -7.25
N GLY A 620 17.83 9.68 -7.25
CA GLY A 620 18.45 10.29 -6.07
C GLY A 620 17.48 10.40 -4.89
N SER A 621 18.00 10.71 -3.69
CA SER A 621 17.31 10.60 -2.39
C SER A 621 16.03 11.45 -2.22
N LEU A 622 14.94 10.96 -2.83
CA LEU A 622 13.64 11.60 -2.93
C LEU A 622 12.66 11.03 -1.91
N LYS A 623 12.01 11.93 -1.15
CA LYS A 623 10.84 11.58 -0.34
C LYS A 623 9.65 11.30 -1.26
N VAL A 624 9.42 10.03 -1.57
CA VAL A 624 8.20 9.59 -2.26
C VAL A 624 6.98 9.84 -1.35
N LEU A 625 5.87 10.28 -1.92
CA LEU A 625 4.66 10.70 -1.20
C LEU A 625 3.63 9.57 -1.20
N PHE A 626 3.60 8.79 -0.12
CA PHE A 626 2.77 7.59 -0.04
C PHE A 626 1.27 7.89 0.00
N GLY A 627 0.53 7.12 -0.81
CA GLY A 627 -0.94 7.12 -0.86
C GLY A 627 -1.52 6.11 0.13
N THR A 628 -2.32 5.18 -0.38
CA THR A 628 -2.90 4.08 0.41
C THR A 628 -1.77 3.13 0.86
N PRO A 629 -1.54 2.93 2.17
CA PRO A 629 -0.32 2.26 2.66
C PRO A 629 -0.23 0.77 2.29
N GLU A 630 -1.36 0.11 2.02
CA GLU A 630 -1.42 -1.34 1.75
C GLU A 630 -0.72 -1.79 0.45
N PHE A 631 -0.51 -0.90 -0.52
CA PHE A 631 0.21 -1.19 -1.77
C PHE A 631 1.70 -0.81 -1.73
N VAL A 632 2.10 -0.04 -0.73
CA VAL A 632 3.47 0.48 -0.62
C VAL A 632 4.40 -0.66 -0.22
N ALA A 633 5.59 -0.76 -0.82
CA ALA A 633 6.55 -1.80 -0.48
C ALA A 633 7.30 -1.51 0.85
N PRO A 634 7.85 -2.54 1.54
CA PRO A 634 8.53 -2.34 2.83
C PRO A 634 9.74 -1.41 2.74
N GLU A 635 10.57 -1.57 1.70
CA GLU A 635 11.75 -0.73 1.45
C GLU A 635 11.36 0.74 1.24
N VAL A 636 10.17 0.98 0.68
CA VAL A 636 9.64 2.30 0.38
C VAL A 636 9.18 3.03 1.65
N ILE A 637 8.52 2.33 2.59
CA ILE A 637 8.17 2.88 3.91
C ILE A 637 9.44 3.21 4.72
N ASN A 638 10.46 2.36 4.61
CA ASN A 638 11.73 2.51 5.34
C ASN A 638 12.66 3.62 4.80
N TYR A 639 12.30 4.28 3.69
CA TYR A 639 13.15 5.23 2.94
C TYR A 639 14.44 4.59 2.38
N GLU A 640 14.42 3.29 2.06
CA GLU A 640 15.48 2.59 1.35
C GLU A 640 15.41 2.88 -0.17
N ALA A 641 16.41 2.40 -0.93
CA ALA A 641 16.47 2.60 -2.38
C ALA A 641 15.35 1.83 -3.13
N ILE A 642 14.59 2.55 -3.96
CA ILE A 642 13.60 2.00 -4.89
C ILE A 642 14.24 1.24 -6.05
N SER A 643 13.53 0.27 -6.63
CA SER A 643 14.04 -0.61 -7.70
C SER A 643 12.89 -1.31 -8.42
N TYR A 644 13.10 -2.01 -9.54
CA TYR A 644 12.03 -2.73 -10.24
C TYR A 644 11.20 -3.68 -9.34
N PRO A 645 11.79 -4.44 -8.38
CA PRO A 645 11.04 -5.25 -7.42
C PRO A 645 10.06 -4.49 -6.50
N THR A 646 10.14 -3.17 -6.43
CA THR A 646 9.17 -2.32 -5.71
C THR A 646 7.80 -2.34 -6.38
N ASP A 647 7.73 -2.37 -7.71
CA ASP A 647 6.48 -2.57 -8.44
C ASP A 647 5.96 -4.01 -8.28
N MET A 648 6.87 -4.99 -8.23
CA MET A 648 6.53 -6.41 -8.11
C MET A 648 5.81 -6.74 -6.79
N TRP A 649 6.16 -6.05 -5.69
CA TRP A 649 5.37 -6.10 -4.45
C TRP A 649 3.92 -5.67 -4.68
N SER A 650 3.72 -4.56 -5.39
CA SER A 650 2.38 -4.02 -5.68
C SER A 650 1.56 -4.97 -6.56
N ILE A 651 2.20 -5.63 -7.52
CA ILE A 651 1.61 -6.71 -8.34
C ILE A 651 1.16 -7.88 -7.45
N GLY A 652 1.96 -8.27 -6.45
CA GLY A 652 1.58 -9.28 -5.45
C GLY A 652 0.34 -8.90 -4.66
N VAL A 653 0.25 -7.64 -4.20
CA VAL A 653 -0.93 -7.12 -3.47
C VAL A 653 -2.17 -7.13 -4.37
N ILE A 654 -2.04 -6.65 -5.61
CA ILE A 654 -3.14 -6.66 -6.59
C ILE A 654 -3.64 -8.09 -6.85
N CYS A 655 -2.72 -9.04 -7.02
CA CYS A 655 -3.05 -10.46 -7.23
C CYS A 655 -3.81 -11.06 -6.03
N TYR A 656 -3.30 -10.86 -4.81
CA TYR A 656 -3.94 -11.31 -3.56
C TYR A 656 -5.39 -10.82 -3.45
N ILE A 657 -5.63 -9.54 -3.76
CA ILE A 657 -6.99 -8.99 -3.73
C ILE A 657 -7.84 -9.61 -4.84
N LEU A 658 -7.34 -9.73 -6.08
CA LEU A 658 -8.10 -10.26 -7.22
C LEU A 658 -8.63 -11.69 -6.98
N VAL A 659 -7.86 -12.55 -6.30
CA VAL A 659 -8.28 -13.94 -6.01
C VAL A 659 -9.25 -14.04 -4.81
N SER A 660 -9.13 -13.19 -3.80
CA SER A 660 -9.79 -13.39 -2.49
C SER A 660 -10.83 -12.33 -2.10
N GLY A 661 -10.74 -11.12 -2.67
CA GLY A 661 -11.46 -9.94 -2.18
C GLY A 661 -10.98 -9.42 -0.80
N LEU A 662 -9.82 -9.87 -0.32
CA LEU A 662 -9.17 -9.40 0.90
C LEU A 662 -7.93 -8.55 0.58
N SER A 663 -7.42 -7.79 1.55
CA SER A 663 -6.14 -7.08 1.43
C SER A 663 -5.11 -7.69 2.37
N PRO A 664 -3.90 -8.06 1.90
CA PRO A 664 -2.96 -8.88 2.65
C PRO A 664 -2.36 -8.18 3.89
N PHE A 665 -2.37 -6.84 3.92
CA PHE A 665 -1.72 -6.06 4.98
C PHE A 665 -2.68 -5.19 5.79
N MET A 666 -3.96 -5.12 5.42
CA MET A 666 -4.90 -4.13 5.97
C MET A 666 -5.28 -4.42 7.43
N GLY A 667 -4.79 -3.59 8.36
CA GLY A 667 -5.23 -3.59 9.76
C GLY A 667 -6.51 -2.77 10.00
N ASP A 668 -6.86 -2.59 11.28
CA ASP A 668 -7.94 -1.69 11.72
C ASP A 668 -7.58 -0.22 11.45
N ASN A 669 -6.28 0.10 11.33
CA ASN A 669 -5.77 1.44 11.19
C ASN A 669 -4.50 1.53 10.32
N ASP A 670 -4.14 2.75 9.90
CA ASP A 670 -2.99 2.98 9.01
C ASP A 670 -1.64 2.57 9.64
N ASN A 671 -1.45 2.73 10.95
CA ASN A 671 -0.16 2.41 11.60
C ASN A 671 0.06 0.90 11.67
N GLU A 672 -1.01 0.15 11.93
CA GLU A 672 -1.01 -1.32 11.88
C GLU A 672 -0.82 -1.82 10.45
N THR A 673 -1.49 -1.20 9.47
CA THR A 673 -1.30 -1.52 8.05
C THR A 673 0.16 -1.30 7.62
N LEU A 674 0.76 -0.17 8.01
CA LEU A 674 2.18 0.11 7.80
C LEU A 674 3.07 -0.91 8.53
N ALA A 675 2.74 -1.32 9.76
CA ALA A 675 3.49 -2.32 10.51
C ALA A 675 3.44 -3.71 9.84
N ASN A 676 2.29 -4.12 9.33
CA ASN A 676 2.09 -5.37 8.59
C ASN A 676 2.94 -5.38 7.31
N VAL A 677 2.93 -4.28 6.53
CA VAL A 677 3.83 -4.12 5.38
C VAL A 677 5.30 -4.17 5.81
N THR A 678 5.72 -3.34 6.78
CA THR A 678 7.13 -3.24 7.20
C THR A 678 7.67 -4.56 7.79
N SER A 679 6.82 -5.40 8.38
CA SER A 679 7.17 -6.76 8.82
C SER A 679 7.06 -7.81 7.73
N ALA A 680 6.32 -7.53 6.64
CA ALA A 680 5.77 -8.49 5.68
C ALA A 680 4.93 -9.58 6.36
N THR A 681 4.05 -9.18 7.29
CA THR A 681 3.07 -10.06 7.93
C THR A 681 1.80 -10.10 7.07
N TRP A 682 1.54 -11.26 6.47
CA TRP A 682 0.38 -11.60 5.64
C TRP A 682 0.27 -13.13 5.55
N ASP A 683 -0.90 -13.67 5.22
CA ASP A 683 -1.17 -15.12 5.21
C ASP A 683 -2.28 -15.56 4.21
N PHE A 684 -2.55 -16.86 4.17
CA PHE A 684 -3.65 -17.51 3.43
C PHE A 684 -4.58 -18.33 4.35
N GLU A 685 -4.69 -18.01 5.64
CA GLU A 685 -5.45 -18.81 6.62
C GLU A 685 -6.98 -18.58 6.56
N ASP A 686 -7.44 -17.64 5.75
CA ASP A 686 -8.87 -17.34 5.59
C ASP A 686 -9.51 -18.17 4.46
N GLU A 687 -10.72 -18.69 4.71
CA GLU A 687 -11.56 -19.54 3.82
C GLU A 687 -11.64 -19.09 2.35
N ALA A 688 -11.38 -17.81 2.05
CA ALA A 688 -11.27 -17.31 0.68
C ALA A 688 -10.13 -17.96 -0.14
N PHE A 689 -9.17 -18.62 0.51
CA PHE A 689 -8.03 -19.29 -0.12
C PHE A 689 -8.12 -20.83 -0.16
N ASP A 690 -9.12 -21.44 0.49
CA ASP A 690 -9.33 -22.90 0.48
C ASP A 690 -9.49 -23.45 -0.94
N GLU A 691 -10.13 -22.66 -1.81
CA GLU A 691 -10.55 -23.03 -3.16
C GLU A 691 -9.72 -22.37 -4.28
N ILE A 692 -8.59 -21.74 -3.90
CA ILE A 692 -7.60 -21.12 -4.80
C ILE A 692 -6.47 -22.10 -5.07
N SER A 693 -5.89 -22.10 -6.29
CA SER A 693 -4.79 -23.01 -6.62
C SER A 693 -3.53 -22.76 -5.78
N ASP A 694 -2.73 -23.80 -5.58
CA ASP A 694 -1.46 -23.68 -4.87
C ASP A 694 -0.41 -22.95 -5.73
N GLU A 695 -0.52 -23.00 -7.07
CA GLU A 695 0.29 -22.19 -7.98
C GLU A 695 -0.02 -20.68 -7.86
N ALA A 696 -1.27 -20.28 -7.61
CA ALA A 696 -1.62 -18.89 -7.33
C ALA A 696 -1.03 -18.42 -5.98
N LYS A 697 -1.11 -19.27 -4.95
CA LYS A 697 -0.52 -19.02 -3.63
C LYS A 697 1.00 -18.90 -3.71
N ASP A 698 1.66 -19.76 -4.47
CA ASP A 698 3.11 -19.70 -4.71
C ASP A 698 3.51 -18.45 -5.52
N PHE A 699 2.74 -18.07 -6.54
CA PHE A 699 2.99 -16.83 -7.31
C PHE A 699 2.96 -15.59 -6.41
N ILE A 700 1.94 -15.47 -5.57
CA ILE A 700 1.80 -14.39 -4.58
C ILE A 700 2.93 -14.45 -3.54
N SER A 701 3.27 -15.65 -3.04
CA SER A 701 4.36 -15.86 -2.07
C SER A 701 5.73 -15.46 -2.61
N ASN A 702 5.94 -15.61 -3.92
CA ASN A 702 7.19 -15.18 -4.57
C ASN A 702 7.21 -13.69 -4.95
N LEU A 703 6.11 -12.95 -4.74
CA LEU A 703 6.05 -11.48 -4.90
C LEU A 703 6.06 -10.73 -3.55
N LEU A 704 5.32 -11.21 -2.54
CA LEU A 704 5.13 -10.54 -1.25
C LEU A 704 6.27 -10.82 -0.23
N LYS A 705 7.52 -10.82 -0.70
CA LYS A 705 8.71 -11.01 0.15
C LYS A 705 9.26 -9.67 0.66
N LYS A 706 9.67 -9.66 1.93
CA LYS A 706 10.32 -8.49 2.56
C LYS A 706 11.62 -8.13 1.86
N ASP A 707 12.49 -9.12 1.61
CA ASP A 707 13.66 -8.96 0.77
C ASP A 707 13.22 -8.75 -0.68
N LYS A 708 13.53 -7.55 -1.21
CA LYS A 708 13.19 -7.15 -2.57
C LYS A 708 13.99 -7.90 -3.64
N SER A 709 15.17 -8.43 -3.32
CA SER A 709 16.00 -9.21 -4.25
C SER A 709 15.46 -10.64 -4.45
N ALA A 710 14.65 -11.13 -3.52
CA ALA A 710 14.05 -12.47 -3.57
C ALA A 710 12.66 -12.50 -4.26
N ARG A 711 12.14 -11.35 -4.71
CA ARG A 711 10.87 -11.21 -5.43
C ARG A 711 11.03 -11.60 -6.90
N LEU A 712 9.99 -12.15 -7.54
CA LEU A 712 10.00 -12.40 -8.98
C LEU A 712 10.20 -11.09 -9.78
N THR A 713 10.96 -11.14 -10.86
CA THR A 713 10.91 -10.13 -11.94
C THR A 713 9.71 -10.38 -12.87
N CYS A 714 9.40 -9.45 -13.78
CA CYS A 714 8.32 -9.66 -14.75
C CYS A 714 8.56 -10.89 -15.66
N GLU A 715 9.82 -11.10 -16.04
CA GLU A 715 10.29 -12.20 -16.89
C GLU A 715 10.11 -13.54 -16.17
N GLN A 716 10.43 -13.57 -14.87
CA GLN A 716 10.18 -14.72 -14.01
C GLN A 716 8.68 -14.95 -13.78
N CYS A 717 7.86 -13.89 -13.69
CA CYS A 717 6.41 -14.02 -13.64
C CYS A 717 5.83 -14.70 -14.90
N PHE A 718 6.29 -14.35 -16.11
CA PHE A 718 5.84 -15.02 -17.34
C PHE A 718 6.22 -16.51 -17.40
N GLN A 719 7.33 -16.89 -16.78
CA GLN A 719 7.74 -18.30 -16.70
C GLN A 719 7.12 -19.06 -15.51
N HIS A 720 6.47 -18.36 -14.58
CA HIS A 720 5.87 -18.95 -13.39
C HIS A 720 4.77 -19.97 -13.76
N PRO A 721 4.72 -21.16 -13.15
CA PRO A 721 3.75 -22.20 -13.50
C PRO A 721 2.31 -21.70 -13.63
N TRP A 722 1.87 -20.87 -12.68
CA TRP A 722 0.52 -20.26 -12.65
C TRP A 722 0.15 -19.43 -13.90
N LEU A 723 1.01 -18.51 -14.35
CA LEU A 723 0.72 -17.68 -15.53
C LEU A 723 0.97 -18.42 -16.84
N LYS A 724 1.70 -19.54 -16.79
CA LYS A 724 2.05 -20.39 -17.94
C LYS A 724 1.05 -21.53 -18.20
N GLN A 725 0.02 -21.70 -17.37
CA GLN A 725 -1.02 -22.73 -17.55
C GLN A 725 -1.84 -22.50 -18.83
N ASP A 726 -2.28 -23.59 -19.49
CA ASP A 726 -3.25 -23.48 -20.58
C ASP A 726 -4.65 -23.17 -20.04
N THR A 727 -4.93 -21.86 -19.95
CA THR A 727 -6.21 -21.29 -19.54
C THR A 727 -7.42 -21.77 -20.35
N LYS A 728 -7.26 -22.46 -21.49
CA LYS A 728 -8.38 -23.09 -22.22
C LYS A 728 -8.95 -24.30 -21.45
N ASN A 729 -8.06 -25.10 -20.87
CA ASN A 729 -8.37 -26.41 -20.26
C ASN A 729 -8.52 -26.37 -18.72
N MET A 730 -8.07 -25.29 -18.06
CA MET A 730 -8.24 -25.06 -16.62
C MET A 730 -9.72 -25.05 -16.18
N GLU A 731 -10.10 -25.69 -15.09
CA GLU A 731 -11.49 -25.67 -14.61
C GLU A 731 -11.95 -24.24 -14.25
N ALA A 732 -13.13 -23.85 -14.73
CA ALA A 732 -13.67 -22.50 -14.55
C ALA A 732 -14.36 -22.32 -13.17
N LYS A 733 -13.60 -22.53 -12.09
CA LYS A 733 -14.11 -22.39 -10.72
C LYS A 733 -14.40 -20.92 -10.40
N LYS A 734 -15.62 -20.62 -9.96
CA LYS A 734 -16.12 -19.26 -9.71
C LYS A 734 -15.61 -18.74 -8.37
N LEU A 735 -15.04 -17.54 -8.36
CA LEU A 735 -14.55 -16.88 -7.16
C LEU A 735 -15.66 -16.04 -6.49
N SER A 736 -15.66 -15.98 -5.16
CA SER A 736 -16.72 -15.30 -4.41
C SER A 736 -16.63 -13.77 -4.54
N LYS A 737 -17.59 -13.19 -5.26
CA LYS A 737 -17.68 -11.73 -5.45
C LYS A 737 -18.06 -10.96 -4.18
N GLU A 738 -18.57 -11.59 -3.13
CA GLU A 738 -19.04 -10.87 -1.94
C GLU A 738 -17.92 -10.12 -1.22
N ARG A 739 -16.78 -10.76 -1.03
CA ARG A 739 -15.59 -10.19 -0.37
C ARG A 739 -15.04 -9.03 -1.21
N MET A 740 -14.97 -9.22 -2.53
CA MET A 740 -14.60 -8.17 -3.48
C MET A 740 -15.56 -6.97 -3.45
N LYS A 741 -16.89 -7.21 -3.44
CA LYS A 741 -17.92 -6.15 -3.29
C LYS A 741 -17.73 -5.37 -1.98
N LYS A 742 -17.44 -6.05 -0.86
CA LYS A 742 -17.11 -5.44 0.44
C LYS A 742 -15.80 -4.62 0.38
N TYR A 743 -14.75 -5.13 -0.26
CA TYR A 743 -13.48 -4.41 -0.48
C TYR A 743 -13.67 -3.13 -1.28
N ILE A 744 -14.33 -3.19 -2.44
CA ILE A 744 -14.57 -2.04 -3.31
C ILE A 744 -15.45 -1.00 -2.62
N LEU A 745 -16.48 -1.44 -1.89
CA LEU A 745 -17.30 -0.51 -1.09
C LEU A 745 -16.45 0.18 -0.01
N ARG A 746 -15.65 -0.56 0.77
CA ARG A 746 -14.71 0.01 1.76
C ARG A 746 -13.74 0.99 1.10
N ARG A 747 -13.22 0.67 -0.09
CA ARG A 747 -12.28 1.52 -0.84
C ARG A 747 -12.96 2.76 -1.44
N LYS A 748 -14.23 2.71 -1.85
CA LYS A 748 -15.03 3.90 -2.21
C LYS A 748 -15.28 4.80 -1.00
N TRP A 749 -15.64 4.24 0.15
CA TRP A 749 -15.73 4.99 1.42
C TRP A 749 -14.37 5.58 1.84
N GLN A 750 -13.26 4.86 1.62
CA GLN A 750 -11.90 5.37 1.85
C GLN A 750 -11.48 6.43 0.83
N LYS A 751 -11.87 6.38 -0.46
CA LYS A 751 -11.66 7.47 -1.44
C LYS A 751 -12.29 8.76 -0.91
N THR A 752 -13.55 8.70 -0.48
CA THR A 752 -14.27 9.84 0.13
C THR A 752 -13.63 10.28 1.46
N GLY A 753 -13.24 9.34 2.33
CA GLY A 753 -12.64 9.63 3.64
C GLY A 753 -11.18 10.10 3.59
N HIS A 754 -10.39 9.69 2.60
CA HIS A 754 -9.00 10.14 2.42
C HIS A 754 -8.94 11.52 1.77
N ALA A 755 -9.94 11.93 0.97
CA ALA A 755 -10.10 13.32 0.57
C ALA A 755 -10.22 14.28 1.77
N VAL A 756 -10.81 13.79 2.88
CA VAL A 756 -10.89 14.50 4.17
C VAL A 756 -9.59 14.35 4.98
N ARG A 757 -9.12 13.11 5.22
CA ARG A 757 -7.97 12.82 6.10
C ARG A 757 -6.60 13.26 5.55
N ALA A 758 -6.38 13.25 4.23
CA ALA A 758 -5.06 13.57 3.65
C ALA A 758 -4.62 15.02 3.92
N ILE A 759 -5.59 15.95 4.02
CA ILE A 759 -5.31 17.37 4.31
C ILE A 759 -4.75 17.54 5.73
N GLY A 760 -5.23 16.74 6.69
CA GLY A 760 -4.82 16.82 8.10
C GLY A 760 -3.40 16.32 8.40
N ARG A 761 -2.80 15.47 7.55
CA ARG A 761 -1.43 14.94 7.77
C ARG A 761 -0.34 15.62 6.93
N LEU A 762 -0.70 16.26 5.82
CA LEU A 762 0.26 16.90 4.90
C LEU A 762 1.01 18.11 5.50
N SER A 763 0.52 18.69 6.60
CA SER A 763 1.25 19.70 7.39
C SER A 763 2.15 19.07 8.47
N SER A 764 1.70 18.02 9.15
CA SER A 764 2.28 17.58 10.43
C SER A 764 3.48 16.63 10.27
N MET A 765 3.51 15.77 9.24
CA MET A 765 4.66 14.87 9.02
C MET A 765 5.93 15.60 8.53
N ALA A 766 5.80 16.86 8.08
CA ALA A 766 6.95 17.71 7.77
C ALA A 766 7.70 18.18 9.03
N MET A 767 7.02 18.27 10.18
CA MET A 767 7.62 18.76 11.44
C MET A 767 8.21 17.65 12.32
N MET A 768 7.72 16.41 12.23
CA MET A 768 8.25 15.27 12.99
C MET A 768 9.69 14.86 12.58
N ALA A 769 10.25 15.40 11.50
CA ALA A 769 11.66 15.26 11.15
C ALA A 769 12.59 16.30 11.84
N GLY A 770 12.05 17.22 12.64
CA GLY A 770 12.78 18.36 13.19
C GLY A 770 13.41 18.18 14.58
N VAL A 771 13.17 17.05 15.27
CA VAL A 771 13.45 16.91 16.71
C VAL A 771 14.30 15.67 17.01
N HIS A 772 15.52 15.90 17.49
CA HIS A 772 16.50 14.91 17.98
C HIS A 772 17.22 13.99 16.96
N ALA A 773 17.55 14.51 15.78
CA ALA A 773 18.84 14.16 15.19
C ALA A 773 19.96 14.71 16.11
N LYS A 774 20.60 13.86 16.92
CA LYS A 774 21.74 14.27 17.76
C LYS A 774 22.89 14.72 16.87
N LYS A 775 23.59 15.81 17.25
CA LYS A 775 24.81 16.28 16.58
C LYS A 775 25.97 15.30 16.77
N GLY A 776 26.01 14.26 15.95
CA GLY A 776 27.26 13.64 15.50
C GLY A 776 27.67 14.27 14.16
N SER A 777 28.96 14.48 13.93
CA SER A 777 29.47 14.87 12.61
C SER A 777 29.26 13.73 11.61
N PRO A 778 28.90 14.00 10.34
CA PRO A 778 29.08 13.00 9.30
C PRO A 778 30.58 12.72 9.18
N THR A 779 31.01 11.52 9.53
CA THR A 779 32.28 10.99 9.02
C THR A 779 32.07 10.68 7.55
N GLU A 780 32.86 11.31 6.68
CA GLU A 780 32.94 10.94 5.27
C GLU A 780 33.44 9.50 5.18
N GLY A 781 32.50 8.58 4.97
CA GLY A 781 32.77 7.20 4.59
C GLY A 781 32.48 7.06 3.11
N GLU A 782 33.52 7.01 2.30
CA GLU A 782 33.40 6.69 0.88
C GLU A 782 32.80 5.29 0.74
N TYR A 783 31.56 5.20 0.24
CA TYR A 783 30.92 3.92 0.02
C TYR A 783 31.49 3.31 -1.26
N GLN A 784 32.42 2.37 -1.10
CA GLN A 784 32.94 1.58 -2.21
C GLN A 784 31.81 0.71 -2.78
N PHE A 785 31.72 0.63 -4.10
CA PHE A 785 30.83 -0.30 -4.78
C PHE A 785 31.26 -1.74 -4.49
N PRO A 786 30.33 -2.71 -4.39
CA PRO A 786 30.65 -4.11 -4.65
C PRO A 786 31.15 -4.22 -6.10
N GLU A 787 32.29 -4.87 -6.31
CA GLU A 787 32.81 -5.11 -7.66
C GLU A 787 31.98 -6.19 -8.38
N GLU A 788 31.52 -5.82 -9.57
CA GLU A 788 31.18 -6.66 -10.74
C GLU A 788 30.16 -7.82 -10.60
N SER A 789 29.06 -7.64 -11.34
CA SER A 789 28.71 -8.61 -12.40
C SER A 789 28.69 -7.87 -13.75
N GLU A 790 29.85 -7.80 -14.39
CA GLU A 790 30.16 -7.35 -15.77
C GLU A 790 29.14 -6.43 -16.50
N GLU A 791 29.48 -5.14 -16.65
CA GLU A 791 28.95 -4.34 -17.76
C GLU A 791 29.61 -4.82 -19.08
N ARG A 792 28.81 -5.29 -20.06
CA ARG A 792 29.33 -5.67 -21.38
C ARG A 792 30.05 -4.46 -22.01
N SER A 793 31.33 -4.63 -22.35
CA SER A 793 32.08 -3.61 -23.08
C SER A 793 31.50 -3.37 -24.47
N PRO A 794 31.37 -2.12 -24.95
CA PRO A 794 30.82 -1.83 -26.27
C PRO A 794 31.62 -2.51 -27.40
N MET A 795 30.95 -3.35 -28.18
CA MET A 795 31.53 -4.22 -29.19
C MET A 795 30.77 -4.09 -30.51
N LYS A 796 31.50 -3.89 -31.63
CA LYS A 796 30.91 -3.95 -32.97
C LYS A 796 30.35 -5.37 -33.26
N PRO A 797 29.42 -5.54 -34.20
CA PRO A 797 28.86 -6.85 -34.50
C PRO A 797 29.93 -7.78 -35.07
N THR A 798 29.89 -9.05 -34.69
CA THR A 798 30.76 -10.12 -35.20
C THR A 798 29.99 -11.43 -35.24
N PHE A 799 30.31 -12.29 -36.22
CA PHE A 799 29.73 -13.64 -36.30
C PHE A 799 30.65 -14.64 -35.57
N THR A 800 30.18 -15.23 -34.47
CA THR A 800 30.86 -16.33 -33.78
C THR A 800 30.48 -17.70 -34.34
N SER A 801 29.35 -17.78 -35.04
CA SER A 801 29.09 -18.78 -36.07
C SER A 801 28.59 -18.10 -37.34
N VAL A 802 29.12 -18.48 -38.50
CA VAL A 802 28.67 -17.99 -39.81
C VAL A 802 27.74 -18.99 -40.47
N ILE A 803 26.84 -18.50 -41.33
CA ILE A 803 26.07 -19.35 -42.24
C ILE A 803 27.00 -20.13 -43.17
N LYS A 804 26.52 -21.28 -43.65
CA LYS A 804 27.21 -22.21 -44.55
C LYS A 804 26.26 -22.61 -45.66
N ASP A 805 26.82 -23.07 -46.76
CA ASP A 805 26.06 -23.51 -47.93
C ASP A 805 25.18 -24.71 -47.56
N VAL A 806 23.97 -24.76 -48.13
CA VAL A 806 22.97 -25.78 -47.84
C VAL A 806 22.48 -26.38 -49.16
N GLU A 807 22.46 -27.71 -49.23
CA GLU A 807 21.94 -28.48 -50.36
C GLU A 807 20.61 -29.12 -49.91
N VAL A 808 19.51 -28.87 -50.63
CA VAL A 808 18.18 -29.44 -50.31
C VAL A 808 17.44 -29.90 -51.55
N VAL A 809 16.46 -30.78 -51.37
CA VAL A 809 15.55 -31.22 -52.43
C VAL A 809 14.36 -30.26 -52.55
N GLU A 810 13.90 -30.00 -53.78
CA GLU A 810 12.70 -29.18 -54.03
C GLU A 810 11.47 -29.68 -53.24
N GLY A 811 10.70 -28.74 -52.66
CA GLY A 811 9.56 -29.01 -51.79
C GLY A 811 9.91 -29.30 -50.32
N SER A 812 11.19 -29.40 -49.95
CA SER A 812 11.62 -29.50 -48.55
C SER A 812 11.78 -28.12 -47.89
N ALA A 813 12.41 -28.04 -46.71
CA ALA A 813 12.67 -26.78 -46.02
C ALA A 813 14.17 -26.58 -45.79
N ALA A 814 14.68 -25.41 -46.17
CA ALA A 814 16.08 -25.02 -45.93
C ALA A 814 16.19 -24.16 -44.67
N ARG A 815 17.34 -24.24 -43.99
CA ARG A 815 17.63 -23.46 -42.78
C ARG A 815 19.08 -23.02 -42.77
N PHE A 816 19.31 -21.72 -42.68
CA PHE A 816 20.61 -21.13 -42.38
C PHE A 816 20.66 -20.72 -40.91
N ASP A 817 21.75 -21.07 -40.22
CA ASP A 817 21.99 -20.72 -38.82
C ASP A 817 23.32 -19.98 -38.65
N CYS A 818 23.31 -18.90 -37.87
CA CYS A 818 24.48 -18.15 -37.47
C CYS A 818 24.36 -17.66 -36.01
N LYS A 819 25.46 -17.17 -35.45
CA LYS A 819 25.48 -16.57 -34.10
C LYS A 819 26.25 -15.27 -34.13
N ILE A 820 25.66 -14.24 -33.53
CA ILE A 820 26.04 -12.84 -33.65
C ILE A 820 26.30 -12.28 -32.26
N GLU A 821 27.48 -11.69 -32.06
CA GLU A 821 27.87 -11.01 -30.83
C GLU A 821 28.21 -9.54 -31.12
N GLY A 822 27.66 -8.63 -30.32
CA GLY A 822 27.85 -7.19 -30.40
C GLY A 822 27.13 -6.49 -29.23
N TYR A 823 27.55 -5.27 -28.89
CA TYR A 823 26.90 -4.44 -27.88
C TYR A 823 27.12 -2.94 -28.18
N PRO A 824 26.08 -2.08 -28.33
CA PRO A 824 24.65 -2.40 -28.26
C PRO A 824 24.22 -3.48 -29.24
N ASP A 825 23.12 -4.17 -28.94
CA ASP A 825 22.69 -5.34 -29.70
C ASP A 825 22.41 -4.98 -31.17
N PRO A 826 22.85 -5.80 -32.14
CA PRO A 826 22.82 -5.41 -33.55
C PRO A 826 21.45 -5.61 -34.21
N GLU A 827 21.10 -4.70 -35.11
CA GLU A 827 20.04 -4.90 -36.09
C GLU A 827 20.52 -5.92 -37.13
N VAL A 828 19.72 -6.96 -37.39
CA VAL A 828 20.06 -8.06 -38.29
C VAL A 828 19.14 -8.05 -39.51
N VAL A 829 19.73 -8.07 -40.70
CA VAL A 829 19.02 -8.05 -42.00
C VAL A 829 19.55 -9.15 -42.90
N TRP A 830 18.63 -9.95 -43.43
CA TRP A 830 18.93 -11.00 -44.41
C TRP A 830 18.67 -10.52 -45.84
N TYR A 831 19.45 -11.03 -46.79
CA TYR A 831 19.35 -10.71 -48.21
C TYR A 831 19.41 -12.00 -49.04
N LYS A 832 18.72 -12.01 -50.18
CA LYS A 832 18.78 -13.01 -51.26
C LYS A 832 19.22 -12.27 -52.52
N ASP A 833 20.36 -12.64 -53.10
CA ASP A 833 21.00 -11.97 -54.24
C ASP A 833 21.05 -10.43 -54.10
N ASP A 834 21.59 -9.99 -52.95
CA ASP A 834 21.70 -8.59 -52.51
C ASP A 834 20.36 -7.81 -52.39
N GLN A 835 19.20 -8.47 -52.53
CA GLN A 835 17.89 -7.89 -52.21
C GLN A 835 17.46 -8.22 -50.77
N PRO A 836 17.01 -7.25 -49.96
CA PRO A 836 16.64 -7.49 -48.56
C PRO A 836 15.38 -8.35 -48.47
N ILE A 837 15.50 -9.48 -47.77
CA ILE A 837 14.40 -10.39 -47.47
C ILE A 837 13.47 -9.71 -46.47
N LYS A 838 12.16 -9.92 -46.63
CA LYS A 838 11.15 -9.56 -45.63
C LYS A 838 10.52 -10.84 -45.10
N GLU A 839 10.20 -10.83 -43.82
CA GLU A 839 9.51 -11.93 -43.16
C GLU A 839 8.15 -12.19 -43.85
N THR A 840 7.88 -13.46 -44.15
CA THR A 840 6.69 -13.96 -44.83
C THR A 840 6.41 -15.38 -44.34
N ARG A 841 5.37 -16.03 -44.87
CA ARG A 841 5.17 -17.48 -44.62
C ARG A 841 6.28 -18.35 -45.23
N HIS A 842 6.90 -17.87 -46.31
CA HIS A 842 7.99 -18.53 -47.03
C HIS A 842 9.31 -18.36 -46.29
N PHE A 843 9.70 -17.10 -46.05
CA PHE A 843 10.91 -16.69 -45.34
C PHE A 843 10.58 -16.32 -43.89
N GLN A 844 10.91 -17.19 -42.95
CA GLN A 844 10.76 -16.96 -41.51
C GLN A 844 12.14 -16.63 -40.92
N ILE A 845 12.26 -15.55 -40.16
CA ILE A 845 13.51 -15.07 -39.57
C ILE A 845 13.37 -15.11 -38.05
N ASP A 846 14.34 -15.71 -37.38
CA ASP A 846 14.42 -15.79 -35.92
C ASP A 846 15.72 -15.13 -35.43
N TYR A 847 15.66 -14.44 -34.29
CA TYR A 847 16.82 -13.83 -33.63
C TYR A 847 16.57 -13.69 -32.13
N ASP A 848 17.36 -14.38 -31.30
CA ASP A 848 17.16 -14.45 -29.85
C ASP A 848 18.11 -13.58 -29.02
N GLU A 849 17.80 -13.41 -27.73
CA GLU A 849 18.59 -12.63 -26.76
C GLU A 849 19.98 -13.25 -26.46
N ASP A 850 20.19 -14.53 -26.82
CA ASP A 850 21.51 -15.19 -26.81
C ASP A 850 22.33 -14.88 -28.08
N GLY A 851 21.76 -14.19 -29.07
CA GLY A 851 22.40 -13.81 -30.33
C GLY A 851 22.41 -14.91 -31.40
N ASN A 852 21.64 -15.98 -31.24
CA ASN A 852 21.46 -16.99 -32.31
C ASN A 852 20.49 -16.42 -33.35
N CYS A 853 20.83 -16.50 -34.64
CA CYS A 853 19.98 -16.02 -35.73
C CYS A 853 19.77 -17.11 -36.78
N SER A 854 18.53 -17.24 -37.27
CA SER A 854 18.15 -18.25 -38.24
C SER A 854 17.29 -17.67 -39.35
N LEU A 855 17.50 -18.13 -40.58
CA LEU A 855 16.57 -17.96 -41.70
C LEU A 855 16.06 -19.34 -42.10
N VAL A 856 14.74 -19.53 -42.03
CA VAL A 856 14.05 -20.75 -42.47
C VAL A 856 13.25 -20.45 -43.73
N ILE A 857 13.43 -21.28 -44.74
CA ILE A 857 12.74 -21.20 -46.03
C ILE A 857 11.84 -22.44 -46.13
N SER A 858 10.53 -22.22 -46.16
CA SER A 858 9.51 -23.28 -46.22
C SER A 858 9.14 -23.60 -47.66
N GLU A 859 8.89 -24.88 -48.00
CA GLU A 859 8.48 -25.31 -49.36
C GLU A 859 9.43 -24.78 -50.45
N VAL A 860 10.74 -25.01 -50.27
CA VAL A 860 11.84 -24.51 -51.12
C VAL A 860 11.61 -24.88 -52.58
N SER A 861 11.69 -23.88 -53.45
CA SER A 861 11.45 -24.01 -54.89
C SER A 861 12.74 -23.81 -55.70
N GLY A 862 12.73 -24.15 -57.00
CA GLY A 862 13.81 -23.76 -57.91
C GLY A 862 14.07 -22.25 -58.02
N ASP A 863 13.12 -21.38 -57.63
CA ASP A 863 13.32 -19.93 -57.52
C ASP A 863 14.12 -19.53 -56.25
N ASP A 864 14.38 -20.47 -55.33
CA ASP A 864 15.10 -20.24 -54.07
C ASP A 864 16.59 -20.60 -54.08
N ASP A 865 17.06 -21.28 -55.14
CA ASP A 865 18.47 -21.47 -55.47
C ASP A 865 19.12 -20.09 -55.72
N ALA A 866 19.90 -19.63 -54.75
CA ALA A 866 20.33 -18.23 -54.65
C ALA A 866 21.42 -18.05 -53.59
N LYS A 867 22.06 -16.88 -53.60
CA LYS A 867 23.01 -16.49 -52.56
C LYS A 867 22.32 -15.75 -51.42
N TYR A 868 22.46 -16.28 -50.22
CA TYR A 868 21.93 -15.71 -48.98
C TYR A 868 23.02 -14.99 -48.19
N THR A 869 22.69 -13.82 -47.67
CA THR A 869 23.62 -12.95 -46.93
C THR A 869 22.96 -12.47 -45.65
N CYS A 870 23.61 -12.74 -44.51
CA CYS A 870 23.20 -12.20 -43.20
C CYS A 870 24.12 -11.02 -42.84
N LYS A 871 23.53 -9.85 -42.56
CA LYS A 871 24.23 -8.62 -42.17
C LYS A 871 23.77 -8.16 -40.79
N ALA A 872 24.71 -7.85 -39.91
CA ALA A 872 24.47 -7.35 -38.56
C ALA A 872 25.10 -5.96 -38.39
N VAL A 873 24.38 -4.99 -37.84
CA VAL A 873 24.80 -3.57 -37.73
C VAL A 873 24.51 -3.01 -36.34
N ASN A 874 25.45 -2.30 -35.74
CA ASN A 874 25.19 -1.45 -34.57
C ASN A 874 25.95 -0.11 -34.68
N SER A 875 25.87 0.73 -33.64
CA SER A 875 26.50 2.06 -33.60
C SER A 875 28.04 2.09 -33.71
N LEU A 876 28.70 0.92 -33.65
CA LEU A 876 30.15 0.75 -33.72
C LEU A 876 30.63 0.10 -35.03
N GLY A 877 29.73 -0.38 -35.88
CA GLY A 877 30.06 -0.93 -37.20
C GLY A 877 29.13 -2.03 -37.68
N GLU A 878 29.57 -2.77 -38.69
CA GLU A 878 28.83 -3.86 -39.30
C GLU A 878 29.69 -5.13 -39.48
N ALA A 879 29.01 -6.27 -39.56
CA ALA A 879 29.57 -7.55 -40.02
C ALA A 879 28.61 -8.21 -41.01
N ILE A 880 29.16 -9.03 -41.92
CA ILE A 880 28.42 -9.73 -42.97
C ILE A 880 28.96 -11.16 -43.09
N CYS A 881 28.08 -12.16 -43.26
CA CYS A 881 28.45 -13.49 -43.74
C CYS A 881 27.49 -13.95 -44.85
N THR A 882 27.96 -14.84 -45.74
CA THR A 882 27.25 -15.24 -46.97
C THR A 882 27.38 -16.74 -47.22
N ALA A 883 26.32 -17.36 -47.72
CA ALA A 883 26.27 -18.77 -48.14
C ALA A 883 25.31 -18.95 -49.33
N GLU A 884 25.39 -20.09 -50.01
CA GLU A 884 24.55 -20.41 -51.17
C GLU A 884 23.54 -21.54 -50.80
N LEU A 885 22.30 -21.44 -51.32
CA LEU A 885 21.32 -22.54 -51.29
C LEU A 885 21.32 -23.20 -52.65
N ILE A 886 21.51 -24.52 -52.67
CA ILE A 886 21.46 -25.34 -53.88
C ILE A 886 20.21 -26.22 -53.82
N VAL A 887 19.38 -26.21 -54.87
CA VAL A 887 18.08 -26.91 -54.90
C VAL A 887 18.11 -28.06 -55.91
N GLU A 888 18.19 -29.29 -55.40
CA GLU A 888 18.07 -30.50 -56.21
C GLU A 888 16.60 -30.77 -56.60
N VAL A 889 16.28 -30.55 -57.87
CA VAL A 889 15.01 -31.00 -58.46
C VAL A 889 15.07 -32.51 -58.65
N MET A 890 14.18 -33.26 -57.99
CA MET A 890 14.07 -34.70 -58.23
C MET A 890 13.54 -34.98 -59.64
N GLY A 891 14.46 -35.31 -60.55
CA GLY A 891 14.14 -35.75 -61.89
C GLY A 891 13.19 -36.95 -61.85
N GLY A 892 12.04 -36.84 -62.53
CA GLY A 892 11.08 -37.93 -62.67
C GLY A 892 11.77 -39.16 -63.27
N GLY A 893 11.59 -40.32 -62.62
CA GLY A 893 12.35 -41.52 -62.93
C GLY A 893 12.24 -41.93 -64.39
N GLN A 894 13.39 -42.20 -65.02
CA GLN A 894 13.43 -43.08 -66.18
C GLN A 894 13.22 -44.51 -65.70
N GLU A 895 12.17 -45.15 -66.19
CA GLU A 895 12.11 -46.61 -66.27
C GLU A 895 13.13 -47.04 -67.33
N GLU A 896 14.22 -47.68 -66.91
CA GLU A 896 14.95 -48.61 -67.76
C GLU A 896 15.03 -49.95 -67.01
N GLU A 897 14.54 -51.01 -67.67
CA GLU A 897 14.70 -52.40 -67.26
C GLU A 897 16.12 -52.90 -67.66
N GLU A 898 16.36 -54.22 -67.61
CA GLU A 898 17.59 -54.89 -68.07
C GLU A 898 18.87 -54.66 -67.21
N GLU A 899 19.84 -55.59 -67.15
CA GLU A 899 19.76 -57.06 -67.02
C GLU A 899 21.15 -57.60 -66.57
N GLU A 900 21.20 -58.75 -65.90
CA GLU A 900 22.41 -59.58 -65.61
C GLU A 900 23.54 -58.89 -64.76
N GLU A 901 24.50 -59.59 -64.13
CA GLU A 901 24.85 -61.03 -64.08
C GLU A 901 25.24 -61.45 -62.64
#